data_AF-A0A5C5FS62-F1
#
_entry.id   AF-A0A5C5FS62-F1
#
_cell.length_a   1.000
_cell.length_b   1.000
_cell.length_c   1.000
_cell.angle_alpha   90.00
_cell.angle_beta   90.00
_cell.angle_gamma   90.00
#
_symmetry.space_group_name_H-M   'P 1'
#
loop_
_entity.id
_entity.type
_entity.pdbx_description
1 polymer ?
#
loop_
_entity_poly.entity_id
_entity_poly.type
_entity_poly.pdbx_seq_one_letter_code
_entity_poly.pdbx_strand_id
1 'polypeptide(L)'
;MNLASEEDPVPWKAPRRDPLFQQLSKIYDWLVPLVPSRLTSNTVSRISNSFDRAWHLWRSPERRAAVEFLLLELCKILQDDGPARYDWSQLSLDAVSRKTGRLPHNTGAWAVPKAADMRRLAEVQACAAEVAKVYPFSSPAQRAAWYHSFSAEDRMTTNKLQRTSEPERDHILSELKELSRELDRLLQFLERQGLPASRALPTADGLFLRAHDACHSAASRFERFTALLDGIDSVYGLAVKDRRHDAADAAALVDARETILVPRWNVVVQQGARYMQVSAVELARDILFETCRSWTDRKPLYSSERVIEMLKGALGMGHYESHSAQGSGLDDQFRAELLAALAGPDYRPADFMHDPPRPPGTSRTRTSRSTPTGRTLTMRTLLSVNALESFQCGWCDLLPPEREDVVGRLVSRFCLMEAGIDVGWEMLGYTWLCRAVKRASSSPTNVRPAAAELKEIEALVECLVQSVPHAHAATLATWKEGFLGDEGVTRGKLHRMAPMECAAFKDELAKPSADSLFSTVFTTLQTPHESFRIFSRSVGDLFNLYHWVPRLGESQVAHLEYLDHARGTLLSDAEAASFLLLDAAKRHAAVALARGRLFDACKTRMADNVLPGLSTIVHELCVVTLHENVPQTSAFDTFNRPARHTFGAPHAARIAEPGNRQDLPPSTHSEHSMGVDRRQPFFPDSRRQGWQRS
;
A
#
# COMPACT_ATOMS: atom_id res chain seq x y z
N MET A 1 -22.32 9.42 17.55
CA MET A 1 -21.41 9.42 16.38
C MET A 1 -20.30 10.43 16.63
N ASN A 2 -19.04 10.11 16.34
CA ASN A 2 -17.98 11.12 16.33
C ASN A 2 -18.01 11.82 14.96
N LEU A 3 -18.60 13.02 14.89
CA LEU A 3 -18.42 13.94 13.75
C LEU A 3 -17.08 14.70 13.83
N ALA A 4 -16.06 14.03 14.37
CA ALA A 4 -14.76 14.59 14.70
C ALA A 4 -13.65 13.57 14.37
N SER A 5 -13.41 13.38 13.07
CA SER A 5 -12.06 13.11 12.58
C SER A 5 -11.74 14.22 11.58
N GLU A 6 -11.19 15.30 12.10
CA GLU A 6 -10.64 16.38 11.29
C GLU A 6 -9.46 15.84 10.50
N GLU A 7 -9.66 15.65 9.20
CA GLU A 7 -8.57 15.54 8.28
C GLU A 7 -8.30 16.94 7.72
N ASP A 8 -7.10 17.46 8.01
CA ASP A 8 -6.50 18.55 7.25
C ASP A 8 -6.65 18.28 5.74
N PRO A 9 -6.58 19.31 4.85
CA PRO A 9 -6.54 19.13 3.40
C PRO A 9 -5.20 18.49 2.93
N VAL A 10 -4.94 17.26 3.39
CA VAL A 10 -3.77 16.46 3.11
C VAL A 10 -3.97 15.76 1.75
N PRO A 11 -3.08 15.97 0.77
CA PRO A 11 -3.21 15.29 -0.51
C PRO A 11 -2.99 13.78 -0.33
N TRP A 12 -3.96 12.98 -0.78
CA TRP A 12 -3.90 11.52 -0.82
C TRP A 12 -2.90 10.99 -1.86
N LYS A 13 -1.60 11.33 -1.73
CA LYS A 13 -0.49 10.91 -2.61
C LYS A 13 -0.27 9.38 -2.66
N ALA A 14 -1.09 8.61 -1.94
CA ALA A 14 -1.23 7.17 -2.05
C ALA A 14 -2.73 6.83 -2.04
N PRO A 15 -3.27 6.12 -3.05
CA PRO A 15 -4.69 5.73 -3.12
C PRO A 15 -5.20 5.08 -1.84
N ARG A 16 -4.37 4.25 -1.20
CA ARG A 16 -4.69 3.53 0.05
C ARG A 16 -5.03 4.41 1.27
N ARG A 17 -4.88 5.74 1.17
CA ARG A 17 -5.34 6.71 2.19
C ARG A 17 -6.65 7.42 1.83
N ASP A 18 -7.12 7.33 0.59
CA ASP A 18 -8.43 7.84 0.17
C ASP A 18 -9.53 6.93 0.78
N PRO A 19 -10.47 7.46 1.60
CA PRO A 19 -11.52 6.64 2.22
C PRO A 19 -12.38 5.86 1.22
N LEU A 20 -12.63 6.41 0.03
CA LEU A 20 -13.39 5.71 -1.02
C LEU A 20 -12.58 4.54 -1.61
N PHE A 21 -11.25 4.65 -1.67
CA PHE A 21 -10.40 3.52 -2.08
C PHE A 21 -10.37 2.42 -1.02
N GLN A 22 -10.43 2.77 0.26
CA GLN A 22 -10.53 1.79 1.36
C GLN A 22 -11.87 1.06 1.32
N GLN A 23 -12.97 1.77 1.03
CA GLN A 23 -14.27 1.15 0.76
C GLN A 23 -14.21 0.22 -0.46
N LEU A 24 -13.68 0.68 -1.60
CA LEU A 24 -13.49 -0.14 -2.82
C LEU A 24 -12.67 -1.41 -2.55
N SER A 25 -11.57 -1.29 -1.80
CA SER A 25 -10.73 -2.42 -1.41
C SER A 25 -11.52 -3.45 -0.61
N LYS A 26 -12.36 -2.99 0.34
CA LYS A 26 -13.22 -3.87 1.14
C LYS A 26 -14.30 -4.55 0.32
N ILE A 27 -14.91 -3.85 -0.63
CA ILE A 27 -15.89 -4.44 -1.54
C ILE A 27 -15.24 -5.57 -2.37
N TYR A 28 -14.00 -5.39 -2.83
CA TYR A 28 -13.26 -6.49 -3.47
C TYR A 28 -12.91 -7.63 -2.51
N ASP A 29 -12.49 -7.36 -1.27
CA ASP A 29 -12.30 -8.41 -0.24
C ASP A 29 -13.57 -9.27 -0.06
N TRP A 30 -14.77 -8.68 -0.17
CA TRP A 30 -16.07 -9.36 -0.07
C TRP A 30 -16.48 -10.10 -1.35
N LEU A 31 -16.05 -9.62 -2.51
CA LEU A 31 -16.30 -10.27 -3.81
C LEU A 31 -15.39 -11.49 -4.05
N VAL A 32 -14.14 -11.48 -3.55
CA VAL A 32 -13.17 -12.59 -3.74
C VAL A 32 -13.76 -13.98 -3.41
N PRO A 33 -14.41 -14.21 -2.25
CA PRO A 33 -14.93 -15.54 -1.89
C PRO A 33 -16.14 -15.98 -2.71
N LEU A 34 -16.82 -15.03 -3.36
CA LEU A 34 -17.98 -15.28 -4.21
C LEU A 34 -17.58 -15.69 -5.63
N VAL A 35 -16.38 -15.32 -6.09
CA VAL A 35 -15.93 -15.62 -7.45
C VAL A 35 -15.81 -17.13 -7.68
N PRO A 36 -16.40 -17.71 -8.74
CA PRO A 36 -16.22 -19.11 -9.08
C PRO A 36 -14.75 -19.50 -9.21
N SER A 37 -14.36 -20.66 -8.67
CA SER A 37 -12.95 -21.11 -8.59
C SER A 37 -12.19 -21.17 -9.92
N ARG A 38 -12.90 -21.25 -11.04
CA ARG A 38 -12.35 -21.15 -12.41
C ARG A 38 -11.93 -19.73 -12.84
N LEU A 39 -12.29 -18.70 -12.07
CA LEU A 39 -12.02 -17.27 -12.32
C LEU A 39 -11.17 -16.61 -11.21
N THR A 40 -11.06 -17.21 -10.03
CA THR A 40 -10.45 -16.58 -8.83
C THR A 40 -8.98 -16.22 -8.98
N SER A 41 -8.15 -17.08 -9.61
CA SER A 41 -6.69 -16.91 -9.59
C SER A 41 -6.18 -15.71 -10.40
N ASN A 42 -6.96 -15.22 -11.37
CA ASN A 42 -6.53 -14.17 -12.30
C ASN A 42 -7.37 -12.89 -12.25
N THR A 43 -8.61 -12.93 -11.77
CA THR A 43 -9.54 -11.81 -12.02
C THR A 43 -9.51 -10.74 -10.94
N VAL A 44 -9.79 -11.07 -9.66
CA VAL A 44 -10.08 -10.03 -8.66
C VAL A 44 -8.84 -9.25 -8.22
N SER A 45 -7.71 -9.91 -7.94
CA SER A 45 -6.49 -9.21 -7.55
C SER A 45 -5.94 -8.34 -8.70
N ARG A 46 -6.01 -8.82 -9.95
CA ARG A 46 -5.69 -7.98 -11.12
C ARG A 46 -6.60 -6.77 -11.23
N ILE A 47 -7.91 -6.91 -10.96
CA ILE A 47 -8.84 -5.78 -10.96
C ILE A 47 -8.50 -4.78 -9.83
N SER A 48 -8.35 -5.24 -8.59
CA SER A 48 -8.00 -4.38 -7.45
C SER A 48 -6.70 -3.60 -7.68
N ASN A 49 -5.65 -4.26 -8.18
CA ASN A 49 -4.41 -3.60 -8.59
C ASN A 49 -4.58 -2.62 -9.76
N SER A 50 -5.46 -2.94 -10.71
CA SER A 50 -5.78 -2.03 -11.82
C SER A 50 -6.45 -0.77 -11.27
N PHE A 51 -7.29 -0.88 -10.23
CA PHE A 51 -7.79 0.27 -9.49
C PHE A 51 -6.69 1.00 -8.71
N ASP A 52 -5.84 0.34 -7.92
CA ASP A 52 -4.75 0.99 -7.14
C ASP A 52 -3.84 1.83 -8.07
N ARG A 53 -3.40 1.24 -9.19
CA ARG A 53 -2.61 1.95 -10.21
C ARG A 53 -3.37 3.12 -10.84
N ALA A 54 -4.65 2.94 -11.16
CA ALA A 54 -5.43 3.94 -11.89
C ALA A 54 -6.04 5.05 -11.02
N TRP A 55 -6.29 4.82 -9.72
CA TRP A 55 -7.22 5.61 -8.89
C TRP A 55 -6.95 7.11 -8.86
N HIS A 56 -5.67 7.47 -8.84
CA HIS A 56 -5.21 8.85 -8.84
C HIS A 56 -5.68 9.63 -10.09
N LEU A 57 -5.82 8.95 -11.25
CA LEU A 57 -6.34 9.50 -12.50
C LEU A 57 -7.85 9.78 -12.46
N TRP A 58 -8.61 9.18 -11.55
CA TRP A 58 -10.06 9.39 -11.45
C TRP A 58 -10.37 10.74 -10.79
N ARG A 59 -11.44 11.41 -11.23
CA ARG A 59 -12.06 12.54 -10.51
C ARG A 59 -12.88 12.01 -9.32
N SER A 60 -13.06 12.80 -8.27
CA SER A 60 -13.83 12.42 -7.08
C SER A 60 -15.25 11.90 -7.38
N PRO A 61 -16.02 12.50 -8.30
CA PRO A 61 -17.33 11.95 -8.69
C PRO A 61 -17.25 10.55 -9.31
N GLU A 62 -16.24 10.32 -10.16
CA GLU A 62 -16.03 9.01 -10.81
C GLU A 62 -15.65 7.94 -9.76
N ARG A 63 -14.83 8.32 -8.76
CA ARG A 63 -14.45 7.47 -7.61
C ARG A 63 -15.68 7.10 -6.78
N ARG A 64 -16.52 8.08 -6.44
CA ARG A 64 -17.78 7.89 -5.72
C ARG A 64 -18.71 6.95 -6.49
N ALA A 65 -18.91 7.21 -7.79
CA ALA A 65 -19.74 6.37 -8.65
C ALA A 65 -19.21 4.93 -8.78
N ALA A 66 -17.89 4.71 -8.75
CA ALA A 66 -17.31 3.35 -8.74
C ALA A 66 -17.66 2.58 -7.47
N VAL A 67 -17.56 3.20 -6.30
CA VAL A 67 -17.92 2.58 -5.02
C VAL A 67 -19.42 2.26 -4.97
N GLU A 68 -20.27 3.22 -5.35
CA GLU A 68 -21.72 3.03 -5.42
C GLU A 68 -22.10 1.90 -6.40
N PHE A 69 -21.53 1.88 -7.61
CA PHE A 69 -21.74 0.81 -8.58
C PHE A 69 -21.33 -0.56 -8.02
N LEU A 70 -20.13 -0.69 -7.44
CA LEU A 70 -19.63 -1.96 -6.92
C LEU A 70 -20.42 -2.47 -5.70
N LEU A 71 -20.96 -1.57 -4.86
CA LEU A 71 -21.88 -1.95 -3.77
C LEU A 71 -23.19 -2.52 -4.32
N LEU A 72 -23.79 -1.88 -5.32
CA LEU A 72 -25.04 -2.32 -5.93
C LEU A 72 -24.88 -3.64 -6.69
N GLU A 73 -23.76 -3.82 -7.39
CA GLU A 73 -23.44 -5.11 -8.04
C GLU A 73 -23.20 -6.22 -7.00
N LEU A 74 -22.53 -5.95 -5.87
CA LEU A 74 -22.41 -6.92 -4.77
C LEU A 74 -23.79 -7.34 -4.24
N CYS A 75 -24.73 -6.40 -4.08
CA CYS A 75 -26.09 -6.73 -3.64
C CYS A 75 -26.80 -7.69 -4.62
N LYS A 76 -26.73 -7.42 -5.93
CA LYS A 76 -27.29 -8.31 -6.98
C LYS A 76 -26.66 -9.71 -6.94
N ILE A 77 -25.32 -9.79 -6.87
CA ILE A 77 -24.58 -11.06 -6.79
C ILE A 77 -25.04 -11.92 -5.60
N LEU A 78 -25.39 -11.28 -4.48
CA LEU A 78 -25.88 -11.95 -3.28
C LEU A 78 -27.37 -12.34 -3.37
N GLN A 79 -28.17 -11.73 -4.25
CA GLN A 79 -29.62 -11.91 -4.34
C GLN A 79 -30.12 -12.81 -5.48
N ASP A 80 -29.51 -12.70 -6.66
CA ASP A 80 -29.98 -13.33 -7.90
C ASP A 80 -29.76 -14.86 -7.89
N ASP A 81 -29.65 -15.51 -9.06
CA ASP A 81 -29.27 -16.93 -9.25
C ASP A 81 -27.87 -17.32 -8.68
N GLY A 82 -27.29 -16.47 -7.84
CA GLY A 82 -26.03 -16.63 -7.17
C GLY A 82 -24.81 -16.28 -8.03
N PRO A 83 -23.62 -16.25 -7.41
CA PRO A 83 -22.36 -15.89 -8.08
C PRO A 83 -21.99 -16.78 -9.28
N ALA A 84 -22.62 -17.94 -9.42
CA ALA A 84 -22.39 -18.86 -10.54
C ALA A 84 -22.95 -18.37 -11.88
N ARG A 85 -24.01 -17.54 -11.88
CA ARG A 85 -24.65 -16.99 -13.10
C ARG A 85 -24.32 -15.52 -13.37
N TYR A 86 -23.69 -14.83 -12.43
CA TYR A 86 -23.30 -13.42 -12.60
C TYR A 86 -22.21 -13.23 -13.67
N ASP A 87 -22.34 -12.15 -14.46
CA ASP A 87 -21.35 -11.73 -15.44
C ASP A 87 -20.21 -10.93 -14.77
N TRP A 88 -19.22 -11.67 -14.28
CA TRP A 88 -18.03 -11.13 -13.63
C TRP A 88 -17.21 -10.14 -14.49
N SER A 89 -17.45 -10.06 -15.81
CA SER A 89 -16.78 -9.07 -16.66
C SER A 89 -17.21 -7.62 -16.35
N GLN A 90 -18.40 -7.42 -15.78
CA GLN A 90 -18.95 -6.10 -15.44
C GLN A 90 -18.20 -5.41 -14.29
N LEU A 91 -17.45 -6.17 -13.49
CA LEU A 91 -16.61 -5.67 -12.39
C LEU A 91 -15.18 -5.33 -12.82
N SER A 92 -14.82 -5.53 -14.10
CA SER A 92 -13.51 -5.18 -14.64
C SER A 92 -13.28 -3.66 -14.63
N LEU A 93 -12.01 -3.23 -14.54
CA LEU A 93 -11.67 -1.80 -14.52
C LEU A 93 -12.30 -1.05 -15.71
N ASP A 94 -12.33 -1.65 -16.90
CA ASP A 94 -12.85 -1.01 -18.12
C ASP A 94 -14.38 -1.01 -18.19
N ALA A 95 -15.05 -2.00 -17.60
CA ALA A 95 -16.51 -2.00 -17.47
C ALA A 95 -16.95 -0.94 -16.46
N VAL A 96 -16.37 -0.95 -15.25
CA VAL A 96 -16.64 0.05 -14.22
C VAL A 96 -16.28 1.45 -14.73
N SER A 97 -15.11 1.64 -15.34
CA SER A 97 -14.70 2.95 -15.88
C SER A 97 -15.66 3.48 -16.96
N ARG A 98 -16.28 2.61 -17.77
CA ARG A 98 -17.33 3.03 -18.71
C ARG A 98 -18.65 3.34 -18.00
N LYS A 99 -19.04 2.58 -16.98
CA LYS A 99 -20.26 2.81 -16.19
C LYS A 99 -20.22 4.09 -15.35
N THR A 100 -19.03 4.50 -14.89
CA THR A 100 -18.82 5.70 -14.04
C THR A 100 -18.46 6.96 -14.81
N GLY A 101 -18.48 6.91 -16.16
CA GLY A 101 -18.09 8.03 -17.02
C GLY A 101 -16.58 8.30 -17.10
N ARG A 102 -15.72 7.47 -16.48
CA ARG A 102 -14.25 7.59 -16.60
C ARG A 102 -13.74 7.23 -18.01
N LEU A 103 -14.41 6.40 -18.80
CA LEU A 103 -14.03 6.08 -20.19
C LEU A 103 -15.20 6.34 -21.14
N PRO A 104 -14.96 6.86 -22.36
CA PRO A 104 -16.03 7.02 -23.34
C PRO A 104 -16.51 5.63 -23.77
N HIS A 105 -17.82 5.45 -23.92
CA HIS A 105 -18.41 4.14 -24.23
C HIS A 105 -17.85 3.46 -25.49
N ASN A 106 -17.38 4.26 -26.47
CA ASN A 106 -17.06 3.81 -27.82
C ASN A 106 -15.55 3.73 -28.16
N THR A 107 -14.66 4.34 -27.38
CA THR A 107 -13.24 4.52 -27.78
C THR A 107 -12.20 3.85 -26.90
N GLY A 108 -12.57 3.32 -25.73
CA GLY A 108 -11.67 2.63 -24.79
C GLY A 108 -10.60 3.51 -24.11
N ALA A 109 -10.30 4.69 -24.66
CA ALA A 109 -9.40 5.70 -24.12
C ALA A 109 -9.93 7.11 -24.40
N TRP A 110 -9.44 8.10 -23.64
CA TRP A 110 -9.65 9.51 -23.96
C TRP A 110 -8.65 9.98 -25.02
N ALA A 111 -9.08 10.93 -25.84
CA ALA A 111 -8.20 11.57 -26.81
C ALA A 111 -7.06 12.33 -26.11
N VAL A 112 -5.88 12.36 -26.72
CA VAL A 112 -4.75 13.17 -26.23
C VAL A 112 -5.18 14.63 -26.02
N PRO A 113 -4.84 15.26 -24.88
CA PRO A 113 -5.22 16.64 -24.59
C PRO A 113 -4.83 17.63 -25.68
N LYS A 114 -5.75 18.54 -26.01
CA LYS A 114 -5.55 19.56 -27.05
C LYS A 114 -5.20 20.91 -26.43
N ALA A 115 -4.77 21.86 -27.26
CA ALA A 115 -4.48 23.24 -26.83
C ALA A 115 -5.69 23.96 -26.20
N ALA A 116 -6.92 23.52 -26.47
CA ALA A 116 -8.11 23.98 -25.75
C ALA A 116 -8.16 23.49 -24.29
N ASP A 117 -7.77 22.25 -24.04
CA ASP A 117 -7.76 21.65 -22.69
C ASP A 117 -6.63 22.23 -21.83
N MET A 118 -5.47 22.50 -22.42
CA MET A 118 -4.39 23.22 -21.75
C MET A 118 -4.80 24.64 -21.35
N ARG A 119 -5.60 25.35 -22.17
CA ARG A 119 -6.17 26.66 -21.82
C ARG A 119 -7.19 26.56 -20.67
N ARG A 120 -8.04 25.53 -20.65
CA ARG A 120 -8.97 25.25 -19.53
C ARG A 120 -8.22 25.05 -18.21
N LEU A 121 -7.10 24.31 -18.23
CA LEU A 121 -6.26 24.14 -17.04
C LEU A 121 -5.63 25.46 -16.59
N ALA A 122 -5.08 26.25 -17.51
CA ALA A 122 -4.49 27.54 -17.20
C ALA A 122 -5.50 28.52 -16.57
N GLU A 123 -6.77 28.52 -17.01
CA GLU A 123 -7.82 29.37 -16.44
C GLU A 123 -8.15 28.99 -14.99
N VAL A 124 -8.30 27.69 -14.69
CA VAL A 124 -8.52 27.19 -13.32
C VAL A 124 -7.33 27.51 -12.43
N GLN A 125 -6.11 27.33 -12.94
CA GLN A 125 -4.86 27.66 -12.22
C GLN A 125 -4.75 29.17 -11.95
N ALA A 126 -5.14 30.04 -12.89
CA ALA A 126 -5.18 31.48 -12.68
C ALA A 126 -6.15 31.86 -11.54
N CYS A 127 -7.36 31.29 -11.53
CA CYS A 127 -8.33 31.56 -10.46
C CYS A 127 -7.83 31.06 -9.08
N ALA A 128 -7.21 29.88 -9.04
CA ALA A 128 -6.58 29.35 -7.83
C ALA A 128 -5.37 30.20 -7.36
N ALA A 129 -4.63 30.80 -8.29
CA ALA A 129 -3.55 31.73 -7.96
C ALA A 129 -4.06 33.03 -7.32
N GLU A 130 -5.22 33.56 -7.73
CA GLU A 130 -5.84 34.72 -7.06
C GLU A 130 -6.25 34.38 -5.62
N VAL A 131 -6.89 33.23 -5.38
CA VAL A 131 -7.18 32.73 -4.01
C VAL A 131 -5.89 32.65 -3.18
N ALA A 132 -4.79 32.17 -3.77
CA ALA A 132 -3.51 32.05 -3.09
C ALA A 132 -2.82 33.40 -2.76
N LYS A 133 -3.13 34.47 -3.48
CA LYS A 133 -2.64 35.83 -3.16
C LYS A 133 -3.33 36.39 -1.92
N VAL A 134 -4.66 36.24 -1.86
CA VAL A 134 -5.49 36.78 -0.77
C VAL A 134 -5.34 35.96 0.52
N TYR A 135 -5.19 34.63 0.43
CA TYR A 135 -5.08 33.80 1.63
C TYR A 135 -3.82 34.13 2.47
N PRO A 136 -3.96 34.35 3.80
CA PRO A 136 -2.86 34.68 4.71
C PRO A 136 -2.06 33.42 5.10
N PHE A 137 -1.25 32.91 4.16
CA PHE A 137 -0.32 31.81 4.45
C PHE A 137 0.74 32.23 5.47
N SER A 138 0.98 31.36 6.46
CA SER A 138 2.01 31.56 7.50
C SER A 138 3.44 31.54 6.94
N SER A 139 3.65 31.04 5.72
CA SER A 139 4.92 31.13 5.00
C SER A 139 4.78 30.96 3.49
N PRO A 140 5.76 31.44 2.68
CA PRO A 140 5.84 31.11 1.26
C PRO A 140 5.90 29.60 0.97
N ALA A 141 6.51 28.82 1.87
CA ALA A 141 6.58 27.37 1.77
C ALA A 141 5.18 26.71 1.91
N GLN A 142 4.33 27.23 2.80
CA GLN A 142 2.94 26.76 2.94
C GLN A 142 2.10 27.11 1.70
N ARG A 143 2.27 28.32 1.14
CA ARG A 143 1.64 28.72 -0.14
C ARG A 143 2.05 27.78 -1.28
N ALA A 144 3.35 27.50 -1.41
CA ALA A 144 3.88 26.58 -2.41
C ALA A 144 3.39 25.14 -2.19
N ALA A 145 3.30 24.68 -0.94
CA ALA A 145 2.78 23.36 -0.60
C ALA A 145 1.30 23.21 -0.95
N TRP A 146 0.46 24.21 -0.67
CA TRP A 146 -0.95 24.21 -1.10
C TRP A 146 -1.07 24.24 -2.62
N TYR A 147 -0.35 25.14 -3.30
CA TYR A 147 -0.44 25.25 -4.76
C TYR A 147 0.04 23.97 -5.48
N HIS A 148 1.11 23.33 -4.96
CA HIS A 148 1.51 22.00 -5.39
C HIS A 148 0.43 20.95 -5.07
N SER A 149 -0.19 20.98 -3.89
CA SER A 149 -1.29 20.07 -3.53
C SER A 149 -2.49 20.21 -4.48
N PHE A 150 -2.81 21.43 -4.90
CA PHE A 150 -3.90 21.72 -5.82
C PHE A 150 -3.57 21.30 -7.27
N SER A 151 -2.38 21.65 -7.75
CA SER A 151 -1.95 21.51 -9.15
C SER A 151 -1.07 20.29 -9.44
N ALA A 152 -0.97 19.32 -8.52
CA ALA A 152 -0.17 18.11 -8.73
C ALA A 152 -0.65 17.28 -9.92
N GLU A 153 0.24 16.46 -10.47
CA GLU A 153 0.03 15.56 -11.62
C GLU A 153 -1.11 14.53 -11.41
N ASP A 154 -1.61 14.38 -10.18
CA ASP A 154 -2.75 13.54 -9.80
C ASP A 154 -4.01 14.33 -9.36
N ARG A 155 -4.01 15.67 -9.41
CA ARG A 155 -5.06 16.53 -8.81
C ARG A 155 -5.80 17.36 -9.86
N MET A 156 -5.50 18.65 -10.02
CA MET A 156 -6.09 19.47 -11.08
C MET A 156 -5.29 19.28 -12.38
N THR A 157 -5.70 18.33 -13.22
CA THR A 157 -4.96 17.94 -14.44
C THR A 157 -5.77 18.19 -15.70
N THR A 158 -5.07 18.36 -16.84
CA THR A 158 -5.69 18.50 -18.16
C THR A 158 -6.60 17.31 -18.48
N ASN A 159 -6.17 16.09 -18.18
CA ASN A 159 -6.96 14.87 -18.39
C ASN A 159 -8.23 14.82 -17.52
N LYS A 160 -8.25 15.45 -16.34
CA LYS A 160 -9.45 15.56 -15.50
C LYS A 160 -10.39 16.64 -16.05
N LEU A 161 -9.86 17.82 -16.37
CA LEU A 161 -10.67 18.92 -16.94
C LEU A 161 -11.25 18.63 -18.33
N GLN A 162 -10.57 17.83 -19.16
CA GLN A 162 -11.10 17.35 -20.44
C GLN A 162 -12.38 16.50 -20.29
N ARG A 163 -12.57 15.87 -19.12
CA ARG A 163 -13.71 15.01 -18.78
C ARG A 163 -14.76 15.73 -17.94
N THR A 164 -14.46 16.95 -17.52
CA THR A 164 -15.39 17.83 -16.81
C THR A 164 -16.28 18.52 -17.83
N SER A 165 -17.59 18.44 -17.62
CA SER A 165 -18.55 19.10 -18.50
C SER A 165 -18.40 20.62 -18.43
N GLU A 166 -18.87 21.33 -19.46
CA GLU A 166 -18.81 22.79 -19.49
C GLU A 166 -19.51 23.44 -18.27
N PRO A 167 -20.73 23.03 -17.86
CA PRO A 167 -21.35 23.50 -16.63
C PRO A 167 -20.55 23.18 -15.35
N GLU A 168 -19.96 21.98 -15.23
CA GLU A 168 -19.12 21.64 -14.08
C GLU A 168 -17.88 22.53 -14.03
N ARG A 169 -17.22 22.78 -15.16
CA ARG A 169 -16.04 23.65 -15.25
C ARG A 169 -16.40 25.09 -14.86
N ASP A 170 -17.52 25.59 -15.35
CA ASP A 170 -17.94 26.97 -15.09
C ASP A 170 -18.33 27.15 -13.62
N HIS A 171 -18.88 26.11 -12.96
CA HIS A 171 -19.07 26.11 -11.52
C HIS A 171 -17.74 26.14 -10.75
N ILE A 172 -16.73 25.34 -11.12
CA ILE A 172 -15.38 25.40 -10.52
C ILE A 172 -14.78 26.81 -10.63
N LEU A 173 -14.94 27.45 -11.79
CA LEU A 173 -14.45 28.80 -12.04
C LEU A 173 -15.22 29.85 -11.24
N SER A 174 -16.54 29.73 -11.11
CA SER A 174 -17.35 30.63 -10.28
C SER A 174 -16.96 30.51 -8.82
N GLU A 175 -16.88 29.29 -8.28
CA GLU A 175 -16.54 29.03 -6.88
C GLU A 175 -15.16 29.60 -6.51
N LEU A 176 -14.14 29.43 -7.37
CA LEU A 176 -12.82 30.03 -7.15
C LEU A 176 -12.82 31.56 -7.22
N LYS A 177 -13.64 32.16 -8.10
CA LYS A 177 -13.78 33.62 -8.25
C LYS A 177 -14.58 34.25 -7.11
N GLU A 178 -15.58 33.55 -6.58
CA GLU A 178 -16.36 33.95 -5.41
C GLU A 178 -15.55 33.81 -4.13
N LEU A 179 -14.87 32.67 -3.95
CA LEU A 179 -14.01 32.45 -2.79
C LEU A 179 -12.92 33.51 -2.67
N SER A 180 -12.29 33.95 -3.76
CA SER A 180 -11.27 35.00 -3.70
C SER A 180 -11.79 36.37 -3.24
N ARG A 181 -13.11 36.61 -3.33
CA ARG A 181 -13.79 37.83 -2.84
C ARG A 181 -14.28 37.69 -1.41
N GLU A 182 -14.73 36.50 -1.04
CA GLU A 182 -15.38 36.22 0.26
C GLU A 182 -14.42 35.65 1.32
N LEU A 183 -13.14 35.44 0.97
CA LEU A 183 -12.17 34.72 1.79
C LEU A 183 -12.01 35.30 3.20
N ASP A 184 -11.94 36.63 3.33
CA ASP A 184 -11.79 37.29 4.64
C ASP A 184 -13.01 37.06 5.54
N ARG A 185 -14.23 37.04 4.98
CA ARG A 185 -15.44 36.73 5.73
C ARG A 185 -15.45 35.27 6.18
N LEU A 186 -15.04 34.35 5.31
CA LEU A 186 -14.93 32.92 5.62
C LEU A 186 -13.87 32.65 6.71
N LEU A 187 -12.73 33.33 6.66
CA LEU A 187 -11.68 33.23 7.69
C LEU A 187 -12.17 33.74 9.05
N GLN A 188 -12.82 34.91 9.10
CA GLN A 188 -13.44 35.42 10.33
C GLN A 188 -14.53 34.49 10.87
N PHE A 189 -15.29 33.83 10.00
CA PHE A 189 -16.27 32.83 10.42
C PHE A 189 -15.60 31.60 11.04
N LEU A 190 -14.58 31.02 10.38
CA LEU A 190 -13.85 29.86 10.89
C LEU A 190 -13.18 30.17 12.25
N GLU A 191 -12.55 31.33 12.38
CA GLU A 191 -11.94 31.81 13.63
C GLU A 191 -12.97 31.88 14.78
N ARG A 192 -14.14 32.47 14.54
CA ARG A 192 -15.24 32.53 15.54
C ARG A 192 -15.78 31.16 15.92
N GLN A 193 -15.69 30.17 15.02
CA GLN A 193 -16.08 28.77 15.28
C GLN A 193 -14.95 27.93 15.88
N GLY A 194 -13.76 28.51 16.13
CA GLY A 194 -12.58 27.76 16.61
C GLY A 194 -12.03 26.76 15.58
N LEU A 195 -12.38 26.90 14.31
CA LEU A 195 -12.01 25.99 13.22
C LEU A 195 -10.71 26.44 12.53
N PRO A 196 -9.88 25.51 12.04
CA PRO A 196 -8.62 25.87 11.40
C PRO A 196 -8.85 26.60 10.07
N ALA A 197 -8.15 27.72 9.89
CA ALA A 197 -8.20 28.56 8.69
C ALA A 197 -7.91 27.80 7.38
N SER A 198 -7.16 26.69 7.44
CA SER A 198 -6.89 25.80 6.31
C SER A 198 -8.16 25.27 5.62
N ARG A 199 -9.30 25.20 6.33
CA ARG A 199 -10.61 24.82 5.78
C ARG A 199 -11.18 25.84 4.79
N ALA A 200 -10.71 27.08 4.77
CA ALA A 200 -11.11 28.06 3.76
C ALA A 200 -10.50 27.78 2.37
N LEU A 201 -9.43 26.97 2.31
CA LEU A 201 -8.76 26.64 1.05
C LEU A 201 -9.39 25.40 0.38
N PRO A 202 -9.77 25.47 -0.90
CA PRO A 202 -10.39 24.36 -1.60
C PRO A 202 -9.34 23.32 -1.99
N THR A 203 -9.76 22.07 -2.06
CA THR A 203 -9.01 21.00 -2.71
C THR A 203 -9.54 20.80 -4.13
N ALA A 204 -8.68 20.42 -5.08
CA ALA A 204 -9.10 20.09 -6.45
C ALA A 204 -10.17 18.98 -6.48
N ASP A 205 -10.00 17.96 -5.64
CA ASP A 205 -10.94 16.85 -5.50
C ASP A 205 -12.29 17.32 -4.92
N GLY A 206 -12.32 18.31 -4.01
CA GLY A 206 -13.55 18.92 -3.50
C GLY A 206 -14.28 19.80 -4.52
N LEU A 207 -13.54 20.55 -5.36
CA LEU A 207 -14.12 21.35 -6.44
C LEU A 207 -14.80 20.50 -7.51
N PHE A 208 -14.15 19.42 -7.97
CA PHE A 208 -14.80 18.48 -8.89
C PHE A 208 -16.08 17.87 -8.32
N LEU A 209 -16.11 17.63 -7.00
CA LEU A 209 -17.24 17.04 -6.31
C LEU A 209 -18.42 18.02 -6.23
N ARG A 210 -18.19 19.24 -5.72
CA ARG A 210 -19.22 20.28 -5.63
C ARG A 210 -19.78 20.68 -6.99
N ALA A 211 -18.92 20.81 -8.00
CA ALA A 211 -19.34 21.10 -9.36
C ALA A 211 -20.22 19.99 -9.95
N HIS A 212 -19.84 18.74 -9.76
CA HIS A 212 -20.65 17.60 -10.18
C HIS A 212 -22.02 17.59 -9.48
N ASP A 213 -22.02 17.70 -8.16
CA ASP A 213 -23.24 17.71 -7.35
C ASP A 213 -24.10 18.95 -7.64
N ALA A 214 -23.51 20.08 -8.07
CA ALA A 214 -24.22 21.27 -8.54
C ALA A 214 -24.88 21.11 -9.91
N CYS A 215 -24.25 20.37 -10.83
CA CYS A 215 -24.72 20.20 -12.20
C CYS A 215 -25.70 19.02 -12.39
N HIS A 216 -25.82 18.11 -11.43
CA HIS A 216 -26.80 17.02 -11.50
C HIS A 216 -28.22 17.51 -11.18
N SER A 217 -29.22 16.91 -11.83
CA SER A 217 -30.62 17.17 -11.52
C SER A 217 -31.02 16.57 -10.17
N ALA A 218 -32.05 17.13 -9.54
CA ALA A 218 -32.62 16.56 -8.31
C ALA A 218 -33.16 15.15 -8.55
N ALA A 219 -33.76 14.90 -9.73
CA ALA A 219 -34.21 13.58 -10.16
C ALA A 219 -33.06 12.56 -10.19
N SER A 220 -31.91 12.90 -10.79
CA SER A 220 -30.76 11.99 -10.87
C SER A 220 -30.15 11.66 -9.49
N ARG A 221 -30.16 12.63 -8.55
CA ARG A 221 -29.79 12.36 -7.15
C ARG A 221 -30.81 11.46 -6.45
N PHE A 222 -32.11 11.67 -6.69
CA PHE A 222 -33.17 10.85 -6.13
C PHE A 222 -33.14 9.41 -6.66
N GLU A 223 -32.89 9.20 -7.96
CA GLU A 223 -32.68 7.87 -8.57
C GLU A 223 -31.51 7.13 -7.90
N ARG A 224 -30.37 7.80 -7.68
CA ARG A 224 -29.21 7.22 -6.97
C ARG A 224 -29.54 6.89 -5.51
N PHE A 225 -30.25 7.78 -4.81
CA PHE A 225 -30.70 7.54 -3.44
C PHE A 225 -31.59 6.29 -3.35
N THR A 226 -32.60 6.18 -4.22
CA THR A 226 -33.52 5.04 -4.28
C THR A 226 -32.78 3.74 -4.56
N ALA A 227 -31.87 3.71 -5.53
CA ALA A 227 -31.07 2.51 -5.82
C ALA A 227 -30.22 2.05 -4.62
N LEU A 228 -29.71 2.99 -3.81
CA LEU A 228 -28.98 2.68 -2.58
C LEU A 228 -29.90 2.13 -1.49
N LEU A 229 -31.13 2.63 -1.36
CA LEU A 229 -32.14 2.05 -0.46
C LEU A 229 -32.52 0.62 -0.88
N ASP A 230 -32.74 0.39 -2.18
CA ASP A 230 -33.01 -0.94 -2.72
C ASP A 230 -31.86 -1.91 -2.39
N GLY A 231 -30.61 -1.45 -2.43
CA GLY A 231 -29.44 -2.21 -1.98
C GLY A 231 -29.42 -2.50 -0.48
N ILE A 232 -29.92 -1.59 0.37
CA ILE A 232 -30.00 -1.81 1.83
C ILE A 232 -31.04 -2.90 2.12
N ASP A 233 -32.28 -2.72 1.65
CA ASP A 233 -33.36 -3.69 1.77
C ASP A 233 -32.94 -5.08 1.29
N SER A 234 -32.17 -5.12 0.21
CA SER A 234 -31.62 -6.35 -0.37
C SER A 234 -30.77 -7.15 0.61
N VAL A 235 -29.92 -6.49 1.39
CA VAL A 235 -29.06 -7.14 2.39
C VAL A 235 -29.84 -7.51 3.66
N TYR A 236 -30.82 -6.70 4.07
CA TYR A 236 -31.71 -7.04 5.19
C TYR A 236 -32.57 -8.28 4.86
N GLY A 237 -33.13 -8.37 3.65
CA GLY A 237 -33.88 -9.53 3.17
C GLY A 237 -33.03 -10.82 3.10
N LEU A 238 -31.74 -10.71 2.78
CA LEU A 238 -30.79 -11.83 2.90
C LEU A 238 -30.55 -12.22 4.37
N ALA A 239 -30.48 -11.24 5.28
CA ALA A 239 -30.29 -11.51 6.70
C ALA A 239 -31.47 -12.19 7.38
N VAL A 240 -32.69 -11.93 6.92
CA VAL A 240 -33.87 -12.69 7.34
C VAL A 240 -33.79 -14.14 6.84
N LYS A 241 -33.40 -14.37 5.58
CA LYS A 241 -33.26 -15.72 4.99
C LYS A 241 -32.26 -16.59 5.76
N ASP A 242 -31.11 -16.03 6.15
CA ASP A 242 -30.10 -16.73 6.97
C ASP A 242 -30.43 -16.79 8.48
N ARG A 243 -31.60 -16.28 8.91
CA ARG A 243 -32.02 -16.19 10.33
C ARG A 243 -31.06 -15.36 11.20
N ARG A 244 -30.38 -14.39 10.60
CA ARG A 244 -29.44 -13.47 11.25
C ARG A 244 -30.08 -12.15 11.68
N HIS A 245 -31.30 -11.89 11.24
CA HIS A 245 -32.05 -10.69 11.53
C HIS A 245 -33.55 -11.02 11.59
N ASP A 246 -34.32 -10.17 12.27
CA ASP A 246 -35.75 -10.39 12.48
C ASP A 246 -36.58 -10.02 11.24
N ALA A 247 -37.60 -10.82 10.95
CA ALA A 247 -38.42 -10.64 9.76
C ALA A 247 -39.37 -9.43 9.86
N ALA A 248 -39.83 -9.09 11.06
CA ALA A 248 -40.69 -7.93 11.29
C ALA A 248 -39.86 -6.63 11.32
N ASP A 249 -38.65 -6.65 11.90
CA ASP A 249 -37.73 -5.50 11.84
C ASP A 249 -37.37 -5.17 10.37
N ALA A 250 -36.97 -6.18 9.58
CA ALA A 250 -36.70 -5.98 8.16
C ALA A 250 -37.93 -5.51 7.35
N ALA A 251 -39.14 -5.96 7.69
CA ALA A 251 -40.36 -5.48 7.05
C ALA A 251 -40.63 -3.99 7.38
N ALA A 252 -40.36 -3.56 8.62
CA ALA A 252 -40.47 -2.16 9.01
C ALA A 252 -39.51 -1.25 8.21
N LEU A 253 -38.34 -1.75 7.79
CA LEU A 253 -37.44 -1.02 6.91
C LEU A 253 -38.04 -0.81 5.51
N VAL A 254 -38.66 -1.85 4.93
CA VAL A 254 -39.35 -1.79 3.62
C VAL A 254 -40.54 -0.84 3.69
N ASP A 255 -41.38 -0.93 4.73
CA ASP A 255 -42.52 -0.03 4.95
C ASP A 255 -42.08 1.43 5.11
N ALA A 256 -40.96 1.66 5.80
CA ALA A 256 -40.36 2.98 5.92
C ALA A 256 -39.74 3.48 4.61
N ARG A 257 -39.08 2.63 3.82
CA ARG A 257 -38.61 2.97 2.46
C ARG A 257 -39.79 3.37 1.58
N GLU A 258 -40.86 2.58 1.51
CA GLU A 258 -42.07 2.94 0.76
C GLU A 258 -42.62 4.28 1.25
N THR A 259 -42.68 4.51 2.56
CA THR A 259 -43.08 5.81 3.16
C THR A 259 -42.17 6.96 2.70
N ILE A 260 -40.85 6.78 2.64
CA ILE A 260 -39.87 7.78 2.16
C ILE A 260 -40.02 8.03 0.64
N LEU A 261 -40.40 7.01 -0.13
CA LEU A 261 -40.56 7.08 -1.58
C LEU A 261 -41.96 7.54 -2.04
N VAL A 262 -42.94 7.67 -1.12
CA VAL A 262 -44.28 8.23 -1.40
C VAL A 262 -44.17 9.54 -2.21
N PRO A 263 -45.02 9.77 -3.23
CA PRO A 263 -44.94 10.95 -4.10
C PRO A 263 -44.84 12.31 -3.39
N ARG A 264 -45.46 12.46 -2.21
CA ARG A 264 -45.33 13.67 -1.36
C ARG A 264 -43.89 13.92 -0.93
N TRP A 265 -43.17 12.88 -0.50
CA TRP A 265 -41.78 12.99 -0.09
C TRP A 265 -40.83 13.05 -1.28
N ASN A 266 -41.14 12.38 -2.40
CA ASN A 266 -40.43 12.58 -3.66
C ASN A 266 -40.40 14.08 -4.04
N VAL A 267 -41.54 14.79 -3.94
CA VAL A 267 -41.60 16.25 -4.13
C VAL A 267 -40.72 17.00 -3.12
N VAL A 268 -40.79 16.69 -1.82
CA VAL A 268 -39.96 17.34 -0.78
C VAL A 268 -38.47 17.10 -1.01
N VAL A 269 -38.05 15.88 -1.39
CA VAL A 269 -36.65 15.58 -1.66
C VAL A 269 -36.18 16.27 -2.94
N GLN A 270 -36.99 16.27 -4.02
CA GLN A 270 -36.62 16.94 -5.27
C GLN A 270 -36.61 18.47 -5.18
N GLN A 271 -37.49 19.07 -4.37
CA GLN A 271 -37.58 20.52 -4.14
C GLN A 271 -36.70 20.99 -2.96
N GLY A 272 -36.23 20.07 -2.12
CA GLY A 272 -35.38 20.36 -0.97
C GLY A 272 -34.02 20.94 -1.37
N ALA A 273 -33.38 21.62 -0.42
CA ALA A 273 -32.08 22.24 -0.66
C ALA A 273 -31.04 21.20 -1.11
N ARG A 274 -30.22 21.56 -2.11
CA ARG A 274 -29.26 20.67 -2.77
C ARG A 274 -28.34 19.93 -1.79
N TYR A 275 -27.90 20.58 -0.70
CA TYR A 275 -27.02 19.96 0.28
C TYR A 275 -27.71 18.77 0.97
N MET A 276 -29.00 18.84 1.28
CA MET A 276 -29.76 17.73 1.87
C MET A 276 -29.86 16.55 0.89
N GLN A 277 -30.11 16.82 -0.40
CA GLN A 277 -30.13 15.79 -1.45
C GLN A 277 -28.77 15.05 -1.56
N VAL A 278 -27.67 15.79 -1.47
CA VAL A 278 -26.31 15.22 -1.52
C VAL A 278 -26.01 14.41 -0.26
N SER A 279 -26.27 14.96 0.93
CA SER A 279 -26.06 14.27 2.21
C SER A 279 -26.91 13.01 2.36
N ALA A 280 -28.12 12.98 1.81
CA ALA A 280 -28.96 11.78 1.80
C ALA A 280 -28.37 10.66 0.93
N VAL A 281 -27.86 10.97 -0.27
CA VAL A 281 -27.15 10.00 -1.13
C VAL A 281 -25.87 9.50 -0.46
N GLU A 282 -25.09 10.39 0.15
CA GLU A 282 -23.88 10.03 0.88
C GLU A 282 -24.16 9.11 2.06
N LEU A 283 -25.16 9.43 2.89
CA LEU A 283 -25.52 8.61 4.03
C LEU A 283 -26.11 7.26 3.61
N ALA A 284 -26.95 7.20 2.57
CA ALA A 284 -27.47 5.94 2.04
C ALA A 284 -26.33 5.02 1.55
N ARG A 285 -25.32 5.57 0.86
CA ARG A 285 -24.12 4.81 0.46
C ARG A 285 -23.35 4.28 1.68
N ASP A 286 -23.15 5.10 2.70
CA ASP A 286 -22.35 4.71 3.87
C ASP A 286 -23.11 3.71 4.77
N ILE A 287 -24.45 3.82 4.87
CA ILE A 287 -25.32 2.80 5.47
C ILE A 287 -25.24 1.49 4.67
N LEU A 288 -25.33 1.54 3.34
CA LEU A 288 -25.21 0.35 2.49
C LEU A 288 -23.85 -0.32 2.67
N PHE A 289 -22.76 0.45 2.70
CA PHE A 289 -21.41 -0.06 2.93
C PHE A 289 -21.29 -0.78 4.29
N GLU A 290 -21.73 -0.17 5.38
CA GLU A 290 -21.67 -0.79 6.72
C GLU A 290 -22.66 -1.97 6.88
N THR A 291 -23.77 -1.95 6.14
CA THR A 291 -24.72 -3.09 6.08
C THR A 291 -24.10 -4.27 5.35
N CYS A 292 -23.51 -4.06 4.16
CA CYS A 292 -22.73 -5.05 3.42
C CYS A 292 -21.57 -5.61 4.26
N ARG A 293 -20.83 -4.73 4.95
CA ARG A 293 -19.74 -5.12 5.86
C ARG A 293 -20.21 -5.99 7.01
N SER A 294 -21.29 -5.60 7.67
CA SER A 294 -21.84 -6.35 8.81
C SER A 294 -22.40 -7.69 8.34
N TRP A 295 -23.00 -7.72 7.14
CA TRP A 295 -23.39 -8.93 6.45
C TRP A 295 -22.21 -9.88 6.24
N THR A 296 -21.15 -9.44 5.56
CA THR A 296 -19.99 -10.28 5.21
C THR A 296 -19.18 -10.71 6.43
N ASP A 297 -19.03 -9.82 7.43
CA ASP A 297 -18.30 -10.09 8.68
C ASP A 297 -19.08 -11.02 9.65
N ARG A 298 -20.29 -11.48 9.28
CA ARG A 298 -21.21 -12.25 10.13
C ARG A 298 -21.60 -11.56 11.45
N LYS A 299 -21.65 -10.22 11.42
CA LYS A 299 -22.09 -9.39 12.54
C LYS A 299 -23.62 -9.17 12.50
N PRO A 300 -24.25 -8.76 13.62
CA PRO A 300 -25.60 -8.21 13.57
C PRO A 300 -25.62 -6.95 12.68
N LEU A 301 -26.71 -6.75 11.95
CA LEU A 301 -26.99 -5.49 11.28
C LEU A 301 -27.41 -4.43 12.32
N TYR A 302 -27.58 -3.18 11.90
CA TYR A 302 -28.27 -2.19 12.74
C TYR A 302 -29.75 -2.59 12.90
N SER A 303 -30.43 -2.06 13.93
CA SER A 303 -31.89 -2.14 13.96
C SER A 303 -32.48 -1.28 12.85
N SER A 304 -33.59 -1.72 12.30
CA SER A 304 -34.26 -1.03 11.20
C SER A 304 -34.74 0.35 11.63
N GLU A 305 -35.24 0.49 12.87
CA GLU A 305 -35.51 1.77 13.54
C GLU A 305 -34.33 2.76 13.42
N ARG A 306 -33.11 2.33 13.76
CA ARG A 306 -31.92 3.19 13.70
C ARG A 306 -31.55 3.57 12.26
N VAL A 307 -31.75 2.69 11.30
CA VAL A 307 -31.54 3.02 9.87
C VAL A 307 -32.55 4.06 9.42
N ILE A 308 -33.81 3.91 9.81
CA ILE A 308 -34.90 4.84 9.52
C ILE A 308 -34.61 6.22 10.14
N GLU A 309 -34.19 6.29 11.41
CA GLU A 309 -33.80 7.55 12.06
C GLU A 309 -32.66 8.27 11.30
N MET A 310 -31.62 7.53 10.90
CA MET A 310 -30.50 8.08 10.14
C MET A 310 -30.97 8.65 8.79
N LEU A 311 -31.81 7.92 8.05
CA LEU A 311 -32.37 8.37 6.77
C LEU A 311 -33.31 9.59 6.95
N LYS A 312 -34.21 9.56 7.95
CA LYS A 312 -35.08 10.70 8.30
C LYS A 312 -34.27 11.95 8.65
N GLY A 313 -33.16 11.78 9.37
CA GLY A 313 -32.23 12.85 9.74
C GLY A 313 -31.60 13.53 8.52
N ALA A 314 -31.01 12.76 7.59
CA ALA A 314 -30.38 13.32 6.39
C ALA A 314 -31.38 13.99 5.42
N LEU A 315 -32.64 13.55 5.42
CA LEU A 315 -33.72 14.16 4.64
C LEU A 315 -34.41 15.34 5.37
N GLY A 316 -33.98 15.70 6.59
CA GLY A 316 -34.56 16.79 7.38
C GLY A 316 -35.97 16.52 7.92
N MET A 317 -36.48 15.28 7.81
CA MET A 317 -37.89 14.95 8.07
C MET A 317 -38.26 14.94 9.56
N GLY A 318 -37.28 14.79 10.46
CA GLY A 318 -37.51 14.82 11.92
C GLY A 318 -38.16 16.12 12.43
N HIS A 319 -37.91 17.25 11.75
CA HIS A 319 -38.55 18.52 12.07
C HIS A 319 -40.01 18.58 11.55
N TYR A 320 -40.30 17.96 10.41
CA TYR A 320 -41.63 17.96 9.81
C TYR A 320 -42.65 17.13 10.59
N GLU A 321 -42.27 15.94 11.07
CA GLU A 321 -43.17 15.09 11.86
C GLU A 321 -43.57 15.78 13.16
N SER A 322 -42.61 16.42 13.84
CA SER A 322 -42.81 17.19 15.08
C SER A 322 -43.77 18.38 14.90
N HIS A 323 -43.68 19.13 13.80
CA HIS A 323 -44.52 20.29 13.55
C HIS A 323 -45.87 19.94 12.91
N SER A 324 -45.99 18.84 12.17
CA SER A 324 -47.29 18.37 11.66
C SER A 324 -48.29 17.96 12.76
N ALA A 325 -47.78 17.58 13.94
CA ALA A 325 -48.59 17.32 15.13
C ALA A 325 -49.03 18.60 15.89
N GLN A 326 -48.46 19.76 15.56
CA GLN A 326 -48.75 21.06 16.19
C GLN A 326 -49.09 22.09 15.12
N GLY A 327 -50.31 22.01 14.59
CA GLY A 327 -50.77 22.89 13.52
C GLY A 327 -50.89 24.36 13.92
N SER A 328 -49.82 25.15 13.72
CA SER A 328 -49.87 26.61 13.72
C SER A 328 -48.63 27.26 13.07
N GLY A 329 -48.87 28.18 12.13
CA GLY A 329 -48.14 29.44 11.86
C GLY A 329 -46.61 29.51 11.63
N LEU A 330 -45.81 28.53 12.02
CA LEU A 330 -44.34 28.63 12.07
C LEU A 330 -43.65 28.49 10.71
N ASP A 331 -44.35 27.98 9.70
CA ASP A 331 -43.76 27.63 8.40
C ASP A 331 -43.31 28.87 7.61
N ASP A 332 -44.07 29.98 7.68
CA ASP A 332 -43.67 31.25 7.08
C ASP A 332 -42.54 31.93 7.85
N GLN A 333 -42.47 31.75 9.18
CA GLN A 333 -41.44 32.36 10.02
C GLN A 333 -40.08 31.66 9.85
N PHE A 334 -40.04 30.32 9.91
CA PHE A 334 -38.81 29.57 9.66
C PHE A 334 -38.31 29.74 8.22
N ARG A 335 -39.22 29.83 7.24
CA ARG A 335 -38.89 30.12 5.85
C ARG A 335 -38.37 31.55 5.66
N ALA A 336 -38.90 32.54 6.38
CA ALA A 336 -38.38 33.90 6.40
C ALA A 336 -36.99 33.98 7.07
N GLU A 337 -36.78 33.28 8.19
CA GLU A 337 -35.49 33.22 8.90
C GLU A 337 -34.40 32.53 8.05
N LEU A 338 -34.74 31.44 7.35
CA LEU A 338 -33.80 30.75 6.45
C LEU A 338 -33.47 31.60 5.20
N LEU A 339 -34.44 32.34 4.65
CA LEU A 339 -34.20 33.27 3.54
C LEU A 339 -33.40 34.51 3.99
N ALA A 340 -33.63 35.03 5.20
CA ALA A 340 -32.85 36.11 5.79
C ALA A 340 -31.40 35.68 6.09
N ALA A 341 -31.18 34.43 6.51
CA ALA A 341 -29.84 33.87 6.70
C ALA A 341 -29.07 33.68 5.39
N LEU A 342 -29.76 33.53 4.26
CA LEU A 342 -29.17 33.38 2.92
C LEU A 342 -29.05 34.71 2.14
N ALA A 343 -29.66 35.79 2.64
CA ALA A 343 -29.59 37.15 2.08
C ALA A 343 -29.04 38.13 3.12
N GLY A 344 -27.72 38.11 3.34
CA GLY A 344 -27.08 39.10 4.21
C GLY A 344 -26.97 40.49 3.56
N PRO A 345 -26.59 41.54 4.32
CA PRO A 345 -26.56 41.63 5.78
C PRO A 345 -27.29 42.89 6.32
N ASP A 346 -28.20 42.77 7.30
CA ASP A 346 -28.49 43.81 8.32
C ASP A 346 -29.61 43.39 9.31
N TYR A 347 -29.31 42.55 10.31
CA TYR A 347 -30.09 42.47 11.56
C TYR A 347 -29.35 41.76 12.73
N ARG A 348 -29.62 42.19 13.97
CA ARG A 348 -29.29 41.53 15.27
C ARG A 348 -30.51 41.71 16.19
N PRO A 349 -30.98 40.68 16.91
CA PRO A 349 -30.53 40.35 18.29
C PRO A 349 -30.45 38.81 18.56
N ALA A 350 -30.04 38.26 19.73
CA ALA A 350 -29.14 38.67 20.83
C ALA A 350 -28.76 37.41 21.68
N ASP A 351 -28.54 37.56 22.99
CA ASP A 351 -27.94 36.57 23.93
C ASP A 351 -28.89 35.53 24.54
N PHE A 352 -28.35 34.35 24.92
CA PHE A 352 -28.55 33.75 26.25
C PHE A 352 -27.47 32.67 26.57
N MET A 353 -26.96 32.66 27.81
CA MET A 353 -26.05 31.62 28.35
C MET A 353 -26.82 30.55 29.14
N HIS A 354 -26.30 29.32 29.23
CA HIS A 354 -26.00 28.62 30.49
C HIS A 354 -25.39 27.21 30.27
N ASP A 355 -24.32 26.89 30.99
CA ASP A 355 -23.74 25.54 31.22
C ASP A 355 -24.01 25.16 32.70
N PRO A 356 -24.09 23.86 33.10
CA PRO A 356 -22.97 23.22 33.84
C PRO A 356 -22.92 21.65 33.70
N PRO A 357 -22.24 20.84 34.56
CA PRO A 357 -20.87 20.36 34.33
C PRO A 357 -20.69 18.81 34.34
N ARG A 358 -19.47 18.33 34.02
CA ARG A 358 -19.06 16.90 34.12
C ARG A 358 -18.21 16.59 35.38
N PRO A 359 -18.32 15.38 35.96
CA PRO A 359 -17.33 14.81 36.88
C PRO A 359 -16.34 13.82 36.19
N PRO A 360 -15.22 13.43 36.83
CA PRO A 360 -14.10 12.76 36.16
C PRO A 360 -13.84 11.29 36.59
N GLY A 361 -13.05 10.58 35.76
CA GLY A 361 -12.11 9.54 36.22
C GLY A 361 -12.42 8.08 35.87
N THR A 362 -11.49 7.39 35.20
CA THR A 362 -10.56 6.44 35.85
C THR A 362 -9.68 5.70 34.82
N SER A 363 -8.39 5.55 35.13
CA SER A 363 -7.43 4.78 34.34
C SER A 363 -7.56 3.28 34.59
N ARG A 364 -7.35 2.45 33.57
CA ARG A 364 -7.04 1.02 33.74
C ARG A 364 -6.01 0.53 32.73
N THR A 365 -4.79 0.29 33.20
CA THR A 365 -3.76 -0.46 32.48
C THR A 365 -4.12 -1.94 32.45
N ARG A 366 -3.94 -2.60 31.30
CA ARG A 366 -4.03 -4.06 31.20
C ARG A 366 -3.06 -4.58 30.14
N THR A 367 -1.90 -5.05 30.60
CA THR A 367 -0.96 -5.81 29.78
C THR A 367 -1.52 -7.21 29.52
N SER A 368 -1.63 -7.60 28.24
CA SER A 368 -1.95 -8.97 27.85
C SER A 368 -0.84 -9.54 26.98
N ARG A 369 -0.22 -10.64 27.44
CA ARG A 369 0.69 -11.44 26.61
C ARG A 369 -0.15 -12.14 25.54
N SER A 370 0.08 -11.82 24.27
CA SER A 370 -0.49 -12.55 23.14
C SER A 370 0.29 -13.84 22.87
N THR A 371 -0.42 -14.92 22.57
CA THR A 371 0.18 -16.21 22.19
C THR A 371 0.74 -16.18 20.75
N PRO A 372 1.75 -17.01 20.41
CA PRO A 372 2.44 -16.93 19.11
C PRO A 372 1.52 -17.14 17.89
N THR A 373 0.50 -17.99 18.03
CA THR A 373 -0.47 -18.32 16.97
C THR A 373 -1.33 -17.15 16.52
N GLY A 374 -1.49 -16.10 17.35
CA GLY A 374 -2.16 -14.87 16.94
C GLY A 374 -1.32 -14.06 15.94
N ARG A 375 0.01 -13.99 16.14
CA ARG A 375 0.92 -13.20 15.29
C ARG A 375 1.02 -13.76 13.86
N THR A 376 1.02 -15.08 13.69
CA THR A 376 1.07 -15.73 12.37
C THR A 376 -0.16 -15.47 11.51
N LEU A 377 -1.35 -15.35 12.12
CA LEU A 377 -2.59 -15.00 11.41
C LEU A 377 -2.58 -13.54 10.92
N THR A 378 -2.11 -12.61 11.76
CA THR A 378 -1.95 -11.19 11.38
C THR A 378 -0.90 -11.02 10.29
N MET A 379 0.19 -11.79 10.34
CA MET A 379 1.26 -11.76 9.33
C MET A 379 0.75 -12.16 7.94
N ARG A 380 -0.07 -13.21 7.81
CA ARG A 380 -0.73 -13.59 6.54
C ARG A 380 -1.73 -12.55 6.03
N THR A 381 -2.36 -11.80 6.92
CA THR A 381 -3.40 -10.81 6.58
C THR A 381 -2.80 -9.43 6.22
N LEU A 382 -1.70 -9.03 6.86
CA LEU A 382 -0.98 -7.78 6.58
C LEU A 382 0.04 -7.90 5.44
N LEU A 383 0.73 -9.04 5.31
CA LEU A 383 1.48 -9.41 4.10
C LEU A 383 0.57 -10.09 3.06
N SER A 384 -0.72 -9.73 3.05
CA SER A 384 -1.67 -10.20 2.05
C SER A 384 -1.20 -9.87 0.63
N VAL A 385 -1.81 -10.57 -0.33
CA VAL A 385 -1.61 -10.53 -1.80
C VAL A 385 -1.08 -9.17 -2.33
N ASN A 386 -1.68 -8.05 -1.89
CA ASN A 386 -1.24 -6.67 -2.14
C ASN A 386 0.27 -6.38 -1.96
N ALA A 387 0.95 -6.98 -0.97
CA ALA A 387 2.37 -6.74 -0.71
C ALA A 387 3.25 -7.45 -1.74
N LEU A 388 2.97 -8.74 -2.00
CA LEU A 388 3.64 -9.53 -3.02
C LEU A 388 3.43 -8.90 -4.41
N GLU A 389 2.22 -8.43 -4.70
CA GLU A 389 1.91 -7.74 -5.96
C GLU A 389 2.60 -6.38 -6.05
N SER A 390 2.65 -5.59 -4.97
CA SER A 390 3.42 -4.34 -4.97
C SER A 390 4.90 -4.57 -5.27
N PHE A 391 5.47 -5.68 -4.77
CA PHE A 391 6.81 -6.13 -5.17
C PHE A 391 6.83 -6.54 -6.65
N GLN A 392 6.02 -7.50 -7.10
CA GLN A 392 5.98 -7.95 -8.50
C GLN A 392 5.86 -6.80 -9.51
N CYS A 393 5.05 -5.79 -9.20
CA CYS A 393 4.77 -4.66 -10.09
C CYS A 393 5.86 -3.58 -10.11
N GLY A 394 6.75 -3.54 -9.12
CA GLY A 394 7.75 -2.48 -8.95
C GLY A 394 9.16 -2.99 -8.62
N TRP A 395 9.40 -4.30 -8.68
CA TRP A 395 10.72 -4.90 -8.51
C TRP A 395 11.65 -4.52 -9.66
N CYS A 396 11.12 -4.57 -10.88
CA CYS A 396 11.77 -4.16 -12.12
C CYS A 396 12.29 -2.71 -12.05
N ASP A 397 11.55 -1.77 -11.45
CA ASP A 397 11.95 -0.36 -11.26
C ASP A 397 13.24 -0.18 -10.44
N LEU A 398 13.53 -1.09 -9.51
CA LEU A 398 14.68 -1.02 -8.61
C LEU A 398 15.98 -1.44 -9.33
N LEU A 399 17.08 -0.78 -8.98
CA LEU A 399 18.43 -1.24 -9.32
C LEU A 399 18.74 -2.53 -8.53
N PRO A 400 19.53 -3.48 -9.04
CA PRO A 400 19.88 -4.70 -8.29
C PRO A 400 20.37 -4.50 -6.84
N PRO A 401 21.23 -3.51 -6.50
CA PRO A 401 21.58 -3.27 -5.09
C PRO A 401 20.44 -2.71 -4.25
N GLU A 402 19.52 -1.94 -4.84
CA GLU A 402 18.32 -1.47 -4.15
C GLU A 402 17.40 -2.66 -3.85
N ARG A 403 17.22 -3.59 -4.81
CA ARG A 403 16.52 -4.86 -4.61
C ARG A 403 17.16 -5.67 -3.48
N GLU A 404 18.49 -5.79 -3.49
CA GLU A 404 19.24 -6.52 -2.46
C GLU A 404 19.10 -5.90 -1.05
N ASP A 405 19.14 -4.57 -0.91
CA ASP A 405 18.89 -3.93 0.40
C ASP A 405 17.42 -4.04 0.83
N VAL A 406 16.46 -4.15 -0.11
CA VAL A 406 15.07 -4.51 0.25
C VAL A 406 15.04 -5.90 0.86
N VAL A 407 15.64 -6.91 0.21
CA VAL A 407 15.66 -8.27 0.78
C VAL A 407 16.39 -8.28 2.12
N GLY A 408 17.54 -7.59 2.22
CA GLY A 408 18.26 -7.42 3.48
C GLY A 408 17.41 -6.78 4.58
N ARG A 409 16.55 -5.80 4.26
CA ARG A 409 15.58 -5.20 5.20
C ARG A 409 14.45 -6.15 5.60
N LEU A 410 13.91 -6.93 4.66
CA LEU A 410 12.89 -7.93 4.96
C LEU A 410 13.44 -9.04 5.87
N VAL A 411 14.63 -9.57 5.55
CA VAL A 411 15.32 -10.60 6.34
C VAL A 411 15.69 -10.08 7.73
N SER A 412 16.28 -8.87 7.82
CA SER A 412 16.60 -8.23 9.09
C SER A 412 15.38 -8.11 10.01
N ARG A 413 14.23 -7.69 9.46
CA ARG A 413 12.97 -7.63 10.22
C ARG A 413 12.46 -9.02 10.61
N PHE A 414 12.60 -10.04 9.76
CA PHE A 414 12.29 -11.43 10.13
C PHE A 414 13.15 -11.91 11.31
N CYS A 415 14.46 -11.70 11.27
CA CYS A 415 15.37 -12.08 12.36
C CYS A 415 15.06 -11.34 13.68
N LEU A 416 14.68 -10.06 13.62
CA LEU A 416 14.23 -9.31 14.80
C LEU A 416 12.91 -9.87 15.38
N MET A 417 11.95 -10.25 14.52
CA MET A 417 10.70 -10.87 14.97
C MET A 417 10.92 -12.24 15.61
N GLU A 418 11.80 -13.07 15.04
CA GLU A 418 12.21 -14.36 15.63
C GLU A 418 12.98 -14.16 16.96
N ALA A 419 13.77 -13.09 17.08
CA ALA A 419 14.38 -12.66 18.34
C ALA A 419 13.36 -12.11 19.36
N GLY A 420 12.07 -12.05 19.03
CA GLY A 420 11.01 -11.51 19.90
C GLY A 420 11.00 -9.99 20.02
N ILE A 421 11.81 -9.27 19.24
CA ILE A 421 11.88 -7.81 19.20
C ILE A 421 10.71 -7.28 18.39
N ASP A 422 9.92 -6.39 18.98
CA ASP A 422 8.76 -5.80 18.31
C ASP A 422 9.22 -4.82 17.22
N VAL A 423 8.73 -5.03 16.00
CA VAL A 423 9.05 -4.19 14.84
C VAL A 423 7.75 -3.76 14.16
N GLY A 424 7.60 -2.45 13.94
CA GLY A 424 6.45 -1.88 13.27
C GLY A 424 6.22 -2.48 11.88
N TRP A 425 5.04 -3.05 11.68
CA TRP A 425 4.65 -3.79 10.47
C TRP A 425 4.61 -2.90 9.22
N GLU A 426 4.38 -1.60 9.40
CA GLU A 426 4.41 -0.60 8.33
C GLU A 426 5.78 -0.49 7.64
N MET A 427 6.86 -0.89 8.31
CA MET A 427 8.21 -0.95 7.73
C MET A 427 8.43 -2.12 6.76
N LEU A 428 7.47 -3.05 6.63
CA LEU A 428 7.50 -4.15 5.65
C LEU A 428 6.80 -3.78 4.33
N GLY A 429 6.14 -2.62 4.26
CA GLY A 429 5.43 -2.19 3.04
C GLY A 429 6.39 -1.81 1.91
N TYR A 430 6.10 -2.27 0.68
CA TYR A 430 6.86 -1.97 -0.53
C TYR A 430 7.25 -0.48 -0.65
N THR A 431 6.31 0.44 -0.43
CA THR A 431 6.54 1.89 -0.52
C THR A 431 7.50 2.42 0.55
N TRP A 432 7.49 1.86 1.76
CA TRP A 432 8.43 2.25 2.82
C TRP A 432 9.83 1.72 2.50
N LEU A 433 9.92 0.44 2.14
CA LEU A 433 11.17 -0.20 1.76
C LEU A 433 11.80 0.49 0.55
N CYS A 434 11.03 0.78 -0.49
CA CYS A 434 11.49 1.54 -1.65
C CYS A 434 12.01 2.94 -1.28
N ARG A 435 11.36 3.68 -0.38
CA ARG A 435 11.88 4.97 0.10
C ARG A 435 13.16 4.81 0.93
N ALA A 436 13.32 3.69 1.62
CA ALA A 436 14.49 3.42 2.45
C ALA A 436 15.71 2.91 1.67
N VAL A 437 15.50 2.32 0.48
CA VAL A 437 16.60 1.83 -0.40
C VAL A 437 16.88 2.74 -1.60
N LYS A 438 15.87 3.41 -2.17
CA LYS A 438 16.07 4.22 -3.39
C LYS A 438 17.00 5.36 -3.03
N ARG A 439 18.14 5.40 -3.71
CA ARG A 439 19.12 6.47 -3.52
C ARG A 439 18.43 7.79 -3.87
N ALA A 440 18.33 8.69 -2.91
CA ALA A 440 17.89 10.06 -3.19
C ALA A 440 18.91 10.66 -4.17
N SER A 441 18.44 11.10 -5.35
CA SER A 441 19.32 11.71 -6.34
C SER A 441 20.08 12.87 -5.70
N SER A 442 21.40 12.75 -5.67
CA SER A 442 22.30 13.66 -4.96
C SER A 442 22.27 15.04 -5.66
N SER A 443 21.52 15.93 -5.04
CA SER A 443 21.19 17.29 -5.46
C SER A 443 20.11 17.44 -6.55
N PRO A 444 18.99 18.15 -6.27
CA PRO A 444 18.04 18.57 -7.30
C PRO A 444 18.59 19.65 -8.25
N THR A 445 19.80 20.18 -8.00
CA THR A 445 20.44 21.17 -8.89
C THR A 445 21.15 20.56 -10.10
N ASN A 446 21.44 19.25 -10.07
CA ASN A 446 22.00 18.53 -11.22
C ASN A 446 20.93 17.61 -11.83
N VAL A 447 20.01 18.21 -12.59
CA VAL A 447 19.12 17.46 -13.50
C VAL A 447 19.95 16.94 -14.67
N ARG A 448 20.76 15.92 -14.39
CA ARG A 448 21.54 15.17 -15.38
C ARG A 448 20.57 14.65 -16.45
N PRO A 449 20.84 14.83 -17.75
CA PRO A 449 19.94 14.39 -18.79
C PRO A 449 20.03 12.86 -18.95
N ALA A 450 19.46 12.11 -18.01
CA ALA A 450 19.37 10.64 -18.07
C ALA A 450 18.62 10.14 -19.34
N ALA A 451 17.89 11.02 -20.02
CA ALA A 451 17.32 10.77 -21.34
C ALA A 451 18.37 10.83 -22.48
N ALA A 452 19.41 11.66 -22.37
CA ALA A 452 20.54 11.65 -23.30
C ALA A 452 21.43 10.42 -23.05
N GLU A 453 21.66 10.06 -21.78
CA GLU A 453 22.44 8.85 -21.43
C GLU A 453 21.73 7.56 -21.84
N LEU A 454 20.39 7.51 -21.71
CA LEU A 454 19.61 6.41 -22.26
C LEU A 454 19.77 6.33 -23.78
N LYS A 455 19.65 7.44 -24.52
CA LYS A 455 19.87 7.47 -25.97
C LYS A 455 21.28 7.03 -26.40
N GLU A 456 22.28 7.37 -25.60
CA GLU A 456 23.66 6.94 -25.84
C GLU A 456 23.81 5.43 -25.64
N ILE A 457 23.20 4.87 -24.59
CA ILE A 457 23.16 3.42 -24.35
C ILE A 457 22.33 2.71 -25.43
N GLU A 458 21.19 3.26 -25.85
CA GLU A 458 20.40 2.76 -26.99
C GLU A 458 21.23 2.71 -28.28
N ALA A 459 22.04 3.73 -28.56
CA ALA A 459 22.92 3.77 -29.71
C ALA A 459 24.08 2.76 -29.62
N LEU A 460 24.68 2.59 -28.43
CA LEU A 460 25.73 1.59 -28.20
C LEU A 460 25.18 0.15 -28.33
N VAL A 461 23.98 -0.10 -27.78
CA VAL A 461 23.25 -1.38 -27.93
C VAL A 461 22.91 -1.65 -29.40
N GLU A 462 22.50 -0.63 -30.16
CA GLU A 462 22.23 -0.75 -31.59
C GLU A 462 23.51 -1.10 -32.38
N CYS A 463 24.63 -0.40 -32.12
CA CYS A 463 25.93 -0.72 -32.71
C CYS A 463 26.37 -2.16 -32.40
N LEU A 464 26.19 -2.62 -31.15
CA LEU A 464 26.47 -4.00 -30.75
C LEU A 464 25.61 -4.99 -31.55
N VAL A 465 24.30 -4.77 -31.64
CA VAL A 465 23.38 -5.64 -32.41
C VAL A 465 23.76 -5.69 -33.89
N GLN A 466 24.15 -4.56 -34.48
CA GLN A 466 24.60 -4.49 -35.87
C GLN A 466 25.95 -5.19 -36.11
N SER A 467 26.81 -5.29 -35.09
CA SER A 467 28.11 -5.96 -35.19
C SER A 467 28.04 -7.49 -35.23
N VAL A 468 26.92 -8.09 -34.81
CA VAL A 468 26.79 -9.56 -34.66
C VAL A 468 26.16 -10.19 -35.91
N PRO A 469 26.63 -11.37 -36.37
CA PRO A 469 26.12 -12.00 -37.59
C PRO A 469 24.60 -12.22 -37.59
N HIS A 470 23.96 -11.96 -38.74
CA HIS A 470 22.50 -12.06 -38.92
C HIS A 470 21.88 -13.42 -38.53
N ALA A 471 22.67 -14.50 -38.49
CA ALA A 471 22.25 -15.80 -37.98
C ALA A 471 21.74 -15.76 -36.52
N HIS A 472 22.07 -14.72 -35.75
CA HIS A 472 21.65 -14.52 -34.36
C HIS A 472 20.61 -13.39 -34.19
N ALA A 473 20.07 -12.82 -35.27
CA ALA A 473 19.19 -11.65 -35.23
C ALA A 473 17.97 -11.82 -34.29
N ALA A 474 17.34 -13.00 -34.25
CA ALA A 474 16.22 -13.27 -33.36
C ALA A 474 16.62 -13.22 -31.87
N THR A 475 17.74 -13.87 -31.51
CA THR A 475 18.28 -13.86 -30.14
C THR A 475 18.67 -12.45 -29.70
N LEU A 476 19.27 -11.67 -30.61
CA LEU A 476 19.63 -10.27 -30.37
C LEU A 476 18.42 -9.36 -30.20
N ALA A 477 17.35 -9.58 -30.96
CA ALA A 477 16.11 -8.83 -30.81
C ALA A 477 15.48 -9.06 -29.43
N THR A 478 15.36 -10.32 -29.00
CA THR A 478 14.87 -10.68 -27.65
C THR A 478 15.80 -10.14 -26.55
N TRP A 479 17.12 -10.21 -26.73
CA TRP A 479 18.07 -9.62 -25.79
C TRP A 479 17.90 -8.10 -25.69
N LYS A 480 17.85 -7.39 -26.83
CA LYS A 480 17.66 -5.93 -26.89
C LYS A 480 16.34 -5.50 -26.24
N GLU A 481 15.25 -6.23 -26.50
CA GLU A 481 13.94 -6.00 -25.91
C GLU A 481 13.98 -6.14 -24.37
N GLY A 482 14.60 -7.20 -23.85
CA GLY A 482 14.81 -7.34 -22.39
C GLY A 482 15.80 -6.33 -21.81
N PHE A 483 16.82 -5.92 -22.56
CA PHE A 483 17.87 -5.01 -22.13
C PHE A 483 17.39 -3.55 -22.05
N LEU A 484 16.52 -3.12 -22.96
CA LEU A 484 15.97 -1.75 -23.01
C LEU A 484 14.50 -1.65 -22.52
N GLY A 485 13.85 -2.78 -22.22
CA GLY A 485 12.50 -2.83 -21.67
C GLY A 485 12.41 -2.50 -20.18
N ASP A 486 11.21 -2.64 -19.62
CA ASP A 486 10.88 -2.23 -18.24
C ASP A 486 11.76 -2.90 -17.16
N GLU A 487 12.18 -4.15 -17.39
CA GLU A 487 13.07 -4.89 -16.50
C GLU A 487 14.55 -4.48 -16.66
N GLY A 488 14.92 -3.91 -17.82
CA GLY A 488 16.27 -3.57 -18.24
C GLY A 488 16.72 -2.17 -17.86
N VAL A 489 17.40 -1.47 -18.77
CA VAL A 489 17.94 -0.12 -18.58
C VAL A 489 16.86 0.92 -18.83
N THR A 490 16.31 1.49 -17.74
CA THR A 490 15.33 2.56 -17.83
C THR A 490 15.93 3.92 -17.45
N ARG A 491 15.35 5.01 -17.99
CA ARG A 491 15.69 6.38 -17.59
C ARG A 491 15.63 6.58 -16.07
N GLY A 492 14.68 5.92 -15.40
CA GLY A 492 14.52 5.98 -13.95
C GLY A 492 15.68 5.36 -13.19
N LYS A 493 16.25 4.25 -13.69
CA LYS A 493 17.45 3.60 -13.13
C LYS A 493 18.69 4.47 -13.33
N LEU A 494 18.94 4.95 -14.56
CA LEU A 494 20.09 5.82 -14.87
C LEU A 494 20.10 7.11 -14.03
N HIS A 495 18.94 7.72 -13.78
CA HIS A 495 18.82 8.91 -12.92
C HIS A 495 19.21 8.67 -11.44
N ARG A 496 19.31 7.42 -10.99
CA ARG A 496 19.73 7.04 -9.62
C ARG A 496 21.18 6.52 -9.56
N MET A 497 21.88 6.47 -10.70
CA MET A 497 23.28 6.09 -10.78
C MET A 497 24.19 7.32 -10.67
N ALA A 498 25.31 7.15 -9.96
CA ALA A 498 26.39 8.12 -9.93
C ALA A 498 27.07 8.25 -11.32
N PRO A 499 27.79 9.35 -11.59
CA PRO A 499 28.53 9.53 -12.84
C PRO A 499 29.49 8.38 -13.16
N MET A 500 30.29 7.94 -12.17
CA MET A 500 31.23 6.84 -12.32
C MET A 500 30.54 5.49 -12.57
N GLU A 501 29.38 5.25 -11.94
CA GLU A 501 28.59 4.02 -12.16
C GLU A 501 28.04 3.98 -13.59
N CYS A 502 27.55 5.10 -14.11
CA CYS A 502 27.06 5.18 -15.49
C CYS A 502 28.20 5.06 -16.53
N ALA A 503 29.40 5.57 -16.23
CA ALA A 503 30.57 5.37 -17.08
C ALA A 503 30.98 3.89 -17.13
N ALA A 504 31.22 3.26 -15.98
CA ALA A 504 31.57 1.85 -15.89
C ALA A 504 30.49 0.92 -16.50
N PHE A 505 29.21 1.32 -16.42
CA PHE A 505 28.12 0.60 -17.08
C PHE A 505 28.22 0.60 -18.61
N LYS A 506 28.67 1.72 -19.21
CA LYS A 506 28.90 1.82 -20.66
C LYS A 506 30.11 0.98 -21.09
N ASP A 507 31.19 1.02 -20.30
CA ASP A 507 32.42 0.27 -20.59
C ASP A 507 32.18 -1.26 -20.56
N GLU A 508 31.27 -1.74 -19.71
CA GLU A 508 30.98 -3.16 -19.51
C GLU A 508 29.90 -3.74 -20.45
N LEU A 509 29.28 -2.96 -21.35
CA LEU A 509 28.03 -3.30 -22.10
C LEU A 509 27.96 -4.67 -22.80
N ALA A 510 29.08 -5.38 -22.98
CA ALA A 510 29.15 -6.70 -23.59
C ALA A 510 28.53 -7.86 -22.77
N LYS A 511 27.93 -7.62 -21.59
CA LYS A 511 27.35 -8.69 -20.74
C LYS A 511 25.93 -9.10 -21.16
N PRO A 512 25.54 -10.37 -20.88
CA PRO A 512 24.28 -10.94 -21.38
C PRO A 512 23.00 -10.37 -20.76
N SER A 513 23.04 -9.54 -19.71
CA SER A 513 21.84 -8.87 -19.19
C SER A 513 22.15 -7.54 -18.48
N ALA A 514 21.18 -6.62 -18.51
CA ALA A 514 21.27 -5.33 -17.82
C ALA A 514 21.44 -5.48 -16.29
N ASP A 515 20.75 -6.44 -15.67
CA ASP A 515 20.92 -6.71 -14.23
C ASP A 515 22.32 -7.25 -13.90
N SER A 516 22.89 -8.12 -14.76
CA SER A 516 24.28 -8.57 -14.59
C SER A 516 25.29 -7.44 -14.73
N LEU A 517 25.05 -6.46 -15.63
CA LEU A 517 25.85 -5.24 -15.72
C LEU A 517 25.75 -4.42 -14.46
N PHE A 518 24.52 -4.06 -14.03
CA PHE A 518 24.32 -3.29 -12.82
C PHE A 518 24.99 -3.98 -11.61
N SER A 519 24.73 -5.26 -11.36
CA SER A 519 25.38 -6.00 -10.26
C SER A 519 26.91 -6.00 -10.36
N THR A 520 27.49 -6.13 -11.57
CA THR A 520 28.95 -5.96 -11.73
C THR A 520 29.38 -4.56 -11.32
N VAL A 521 28.83 -3.52 -11.97
CA VAL A 521 29.20 -2.12 -11.75
C VAL A 521 29.12 -1.74 -10.28
N PHE A 522 28.02 -2.11 -9.61
CA PHE A 522 27.81 -1.78 -8.21
C PHE A 522 28.67 -2.60 -7.24
N THR A 523 29.06 -3.83 -7.58
CA THR A 523 30.05 -4.57 -6.76
C THR A 523 31.45 -3.99 -6.96
N THR A 524 31.90 -3.80 -8.20
CA THR A 524 33.21 -3.21 -8.51
C THR A 524 33.41 -1.81 -7.89
N LEU A 525 32.34 -1.00 -7.83
CA LEU A 525 32.37 0.35 -7.25
C LEU A 525 31.92 0.40 -5.78
N GLN A 526 31.66 -0.74 -5.13
CA GLN A 526 31.26 -0.75 -3.73
C GLN A 526 32.40 -0.26 -2.83
N THR A 527 32.12 0.75 -2.00
CA THR A 527 33.12 1.24 -1.05
C THR A 527 33.37 0.21 0.06
N PRO A 528 34.59 0.14 0.64
CA PRO A 528 34.89 -0.78 1.74
C PRO A 528 33.90 -0.66 2.91
N HIS A 529 33.47 0.57 3.23
CA HIS A 529 32.47 0.84 4.27
C HIS A 529 31.08 0.31 3.92
N GLU A 530 30.65 0.36 2.66
CA GLU A 530 29.38 -0.24 2.24
C GLU A 530 29.43 -1.77 2.31
N SER A 531 30.52 -2.40 1.88
CA SER A 531 30.74 -3.84 2.04
C SER A 531 30.68 -4.24 3.52
N PHE A 532 31.42 -3.52 4.39
CA PHE A 532 31.41 -3.79 5.83
C PHE A 532 30.03 -3.59 6.45
N ARG A 533 29.26 -2.57 6.05
CA ARG A 533 27.90 -2.34 6.52
C ARG A 533 26.95 -3.48 6.14
N ILE A 534 27.09 -4.07 4.95
CA ILE A 534 26.27 -5.23 4.54
C ILE A 534 26.71 -6.49 5.30
N PHE A 535 28.02 -6.71 5.45
CA PHE A 535 28.58 -7.83 6.22
C PHE A 535 28.11 -7.80 7.68
N SER A 536 28.42 -6.72 8.39
CA SER A 536 28.13 -6.54 9.83
C SER A 536 26.63 -6.66 10.13
N ARG A 537 25.79 -6.09 9.27
CA ARG A 537 24.34 -6.28 9.33
C ARG A 537 23.95 -7.75 9.19
N SER A 538 24.45 -8.44 8.16
CA SER A 538 24.07 -9.83 7.89
C SER A 538 24.45 -10.76 9.04
N VAL A 539 25.62 -10.53 9.64
CA VAL A 539 26.11 -11.24 10.83
C VAL A 539 25.28 -10.89 12.09
N GLY A 540 24.94 -9.61 12.29
CA GLY A 540 24.06 -9.18 13.38
C GLY A 540 22.65 -9.76 13.30
N ASP A 541 22.05 -9.76 12.11
CA ASP A 541 20.75 -10.38 11.83
C ASP A 541 20.80 -11.91 12.05
N LEU A 542 21.89 -12.58 11.64
CA LEU A 542 22.12 -14.00 11.93
C LEU A 542 22.14 -14.24 13.46
N PHE A 543 22.90 -13.45 14.22
CA PHE A 543 22.95 -13.61 15.67
C PHE A 543 21.64 -13.26 16.38
N ASN A 544 20.78 -12.42 15.79
CA ASN A 544 19.43 -12.20 16.30
C ASN A 544 18.55 -13.45 16.07
N LEU A 545 18.65 -14.08 14.91
CA LEU A 545 17.91 -15.33 14.60
C LEU A 545 18.27 -16.48 15.57
N TYR A 546 19.52 -16.58 15.99
CA TYR A 546 19.99 -17.62 16.93
C TYR A 546 19.72 -17.28 18.40
N HIS A 547 19.22 -16.09 18.75
CA HIS A 547 19.12 -15.63 20.14
C HIS A 547 18.29 -16.56 21.07
N TRP A 548 17.22 -17.15 20.54
CA TRP A 548 16.34 -18.10 21.26
C TRP A 548 16.55 -19.58 20.87
N VAL A 549 17.61 -19.91 20.12
CA VAL A 549 17.90 -21.27 19.67
C VAL A 549 19.22 -21.74 20.28
N PRO A 550 19.22 -22.19 21.56
CA PRO A 550 20.43 -22.65 22.22
C PRO A 550 21.02 -23.88 21.52
N ARG A 551 22.35 -23.96 21.51
CA ARG A 551 23.09 -25.11 20.96
C ARG A 551 22.73 -26.39 21.74
N LEU A 552 22.72 -27.52 21.04
CA LEU A 552 22.33 -28.82 21.60
C LEU A 552 23.21 -29.18 22.82
N GLY A 553 22.59 -29.24 24.00
CA GLY A 553 23.26 -29.55 25.27
C GLY A 553 23.85 -28.35 26.02
N GLU A 554 23.75 -27.13 25.49
CA GLU A 554 24.20 -25.90 26.18
C GLU A 554 23.05 -25.23 26.95
N SER A 555 23.38 -24.53 28.03
CA SER A 555 22.41 -23.69 28.73
C SER A 555 22.14 -22.41 27.94
N GLN A 556 20.96 -21.81 28.11
CA GLN A 556 20.63 -20.53 27.46
C GLN A 556 21.64 -19.42 27.83
N VAL A 557 22.20 -19.45 29.04
CA VAL A 557 23.24 -18.49 29.48
C VAL A 557 24.53 -18.69 28.69
N ALA A 558 25.05 -19.92 28.64
CA ALA A 558 26.28 -20.24 27.90
C ALA A 558 26.15 -19.96 26.39
N HIS A 559 24.97 -20.17 25.82
CA HIS A 559 24.68 -19.84 24.42
C HIS A 559 24.66 -18.33 24.15
N LEU A 560 24.12 -17.54 25.09
CA LEU A 560 24.15 -16.08 24.99
C LEU A 560 25.57 -15.53 25.16
N GLU A 561 26.36 -16.06 26.11
CA GLU A 561 27.79 -15.76 26.26
C GLU A 561 28.57 -16.08 24.98
N TYR A 562 28.26 -17.21 24.33
CA TYR A 562 28.85 -17.58 23.04
C TYR A 562 28.46 -16.59 21.91
N LEU A 563 27.19 -16.17 21.85
CA LEU A 563 26.73 -15.18 20.87
C LEU A 563 27.40 -13.82 21.08
N ASP A 564 27.57 -13.38 22.33
CA ASP A 564 28.25 -12.11 22.64
C ASP A 564 29.75 -12.18 22.35
N HIS A 565 30.40 -13.32 22.60
CA HIS A 565 31.79 -13.55 22.19
C HIS A 565 31.94 -13.53 20.66
N ALA A 566 31.07 -14.24 19.93
CA ALA A 566 31.07 -14.25 18.47
C ALA A 566 30.76 -12.87 17.85
N ARG A 567 29.90 -12.06 18.50
CA ARG A 567 29.71 -10.63 18.16
C ARG A 567 31.00 -9.84 18.36
N GLY A 568 31.66 -9.99 19.49
CA GLY A 568 32.96 -9.35 19.76
C GLY A 568 34.04 -9.72 18.73
N THR A 569 34.07 -10.97 18.29
CA THR A 569 35.05 -11.45 17.29
C THR A 569 34.73 -11.05 15.85
N LEU A 570 33.47 -10.91 15.44
CA LEU A 570 33.15 -10.56 14.04
C LEU A 570 32.77 -9.10 13.81
N LEU A 571 32.43 -8.35 14.87
CA LEU A 571 31.83 -7.01 14.81
C LEU A 571 32.53 -5.97 15.71
N SER A 572 33.72 -6.26 16.25
CA SER A 572 34.49 -5.25 16.99
C SER A 572 35.12 -4.20 16.05
N ASP A 573 35.46 -3.04 16.59
CA ASP A 573 36.11 -1.95 15.84
C ASP A 573 37.46 -2.36 15.21
N ALA A 574 38.19 -3.28 15.85
CA ALA A 574 39.44 -3.83 15.34
C ALA A 574 39.20 -4.70 14.09
N GLU A 575 38.14 -5.51 14.09
CA GLU A 575 37.78 -6.38 12.97
C GLU A 575 37.07 -5.61 11.86
N ALA A 576 36.34 -4.53 12.21
CA ALA A 576 35.90 -3.52 11.25
C ALA A 576 37.09 -2.90 10.51
N ALA A 577 38.15 -2.49 11.23
CA ALA A 577 39.37 -1.97 10.61
C ALA A 577 40.07 -3.02 9.72
N SER A 578 40.22 -4.26 10.19
CA SER A 578 40.78 -5.37 9.41
C SER A 578 39.99 -5.67 8.14
N PHE A 579 38.66 -5.69 8.21
CA PHE A 579 37.78 -5.91 7.06
C PHE A 579 37.94 -4.81 6.00
N LEU A 580 38.09 -3.55 6.41
CA LEU A 580 38.28 -2.44 5.48
C LEU A 580 39.60 -2.55 4.70
N LEU A 581 40.63 -3.18 5.28
CA LEU A 581 41.95 -3.41 4.67
C LEU A 581 42.01 -4.59 3.70
N LEU A 582 41.02 -5.50 3.70
CA LEU A 582 40.93 -6.59 2.74
C LEU A 582 40.92 -6.08 1.28
N ASP A 583 41.33 -6.90 0.32
CA ASP A 583 41.10 -6.59 -1.09
C ASP A 583 39.60 -6.68 -1.46
N ALA A 584 39.23 -6.16 -2.63
CA ALA A 584 37.83 -6.14 -3.06
C ALA A 584 37.23 -7.54 -3.26
N ALA A 585 38.02 -8.52 -3.72
CA ALA A 585 37.53 -9.88 -3.93
C ALA A 585 37.25 -10.57 -2.58
N LYS A 586 38.13 -10.41 -1.59
CA LYS A 586 37.93 -10.92 -0.22
C LYS A 586 36.74 -10.27 0.48
N ARG A 587 36.56 -8.94 0.37
CA ARG A 587 35.36 -8.26 0.90
C ARG A 587 34.08 -8.80 0.26
N HIS A 588 34.05 -9.01 -1.06
CA HIS A 588 32.89 -9.58 -1.75
C HIS A 588 32.62 -11.03 -1.33
N ALA A 589 33.66 -11.87 -1.20
CA ALA A 589 33.53 -13.23 -0.71
C ALA A 589 32.95 -13.27 0.72
N ALA A 590 33.43 -12.39 1.62
CA ALA A 590 32.93 -12.28 2.99
C ALA A 590 31.46 -11.83 3.05
N VAL A 591 31.08 -10.81 2.27
CA VAL A 591 29.68 -10.35 2.17
C VAL A 591 28.77 -11.45 1.61
N ALA A 592 29.22 -12.15 0.56
CA ALA A 592 28.46 -13.23 -0.07
C ALA A 592 28.25 -14.40 0.90
N LEU A 593 29.29 -14.80 1.64
CA LEU A 593 29.22 -15.87 2.64
C LEU A 593 28.28 -15.50 3.80
N ALA A 594 28.42 -14.31 4.38
CA ALA A 594 27.56 -13.83 5.47
C ALA A 594 26.08 -13.79 5.06
N ARG A 595 25.78 -13.31 3.85
CA ARG A 595 24.41 -13.31 3.33
C ARG A 595 23.91 -14.72 3.03
N GLY A 596 24.72 -15.57 2.41
CA GLY A 596 24.37 -16.97 2.13
C GLY A 596 23.98 -17.71 3.41
N ARG A 597 24.82 -17.64 4.45
CA ARG A 597 24.54 -18.26 5.75
C ARG A 597 23.30 -17.69 6.45
N LEU A 598 23.07 -16.38 6.35
CA LEU A 598 21.84 -15.76 6.85
C LEU A 598 20.59 -16.28 6.11
N PHE A 599 20.61 -16.34 4.77
CA PHE A 599 19.49 -16.86 3.98
C PHE A 599 19.23 -18.35 4.25
N ASP A 600 20.29 -19.17 4.31
CA ASP A 600 20.19 -20.60 4.64
C ASP A 600 19.58 -20.80 6.03
N ALA A 601 20.03 -20.05 7.04
CA ALA A 601 19.49 -20.12 8.40
C ALA A 601 18.02 -19.67 8.44
N CYS A 602 17.66 -18.56 7.79
CA CYS A 602 16.27 -18.09 7.71
C CYS A 602 15.36 -19.11 7.01
N LYS A 603 15.81 -19.67 5.88
CA LYS A 603 15.07 -20.70 5.13
C LYS A 603 14.87 -21.97 5.97
N THR A 604 15.91 -22.39 6.69
CA THR A 604 15.85 -23.54 7.60
C THR A 604 14.86 -23.28 8.75
N ARG A 605 14.90 -22.08 9.34
CA ARG A 605 13.97 -21.64 10.39
C ARG A 605 12.52 -21.61 9.91
N MET A 606 12.27 -21.04 8.73
CA MET A 606 10.92 -20.95 8.12
C MET A 606 10.32 -22.32 7.76
N ALA A 607 11.15 -23.35 7.64
CA ALA A 607 10.75 -24.73 7.45
C ALA A 607 10.66 -25.53 8.76
N ASP A 608 10.74 -24.85 9.92
CA ASP A 608 10.78 -25.42 11.28
C ASP A 608 11.84 -26.53 11.48
N ASN A 609 12.93 -26.45 10.72
CA ASN A 609 14.07 -27.37 10.83
C ASN A 609 15.11 -26.87 11.83
N VAL A 610 15.96 -27.79 12.30
CA VAL A 610 17.12 -27.47 13.17
C VAL A 610 18.09 -26.57 12.41
N LEU A 611 18.42 -25.41 13.00
CA LEU A 611 19.37 -24.45 12.42
C LEU A 611 20.77 -25.08 12.22
N PRO A 612 21.55 -24.65 11.20
CA PRO A 612 22.94 -25.08 11.04
C PRO A 612 23.79 -24.77 12.27
N GLY A 613 24.87 -25.53 12.49
CA GLY A 613 25.76 -25.33 13.63
C GLY A 613 26.38 -23.93 13.64
N LEU A 614 26.03 -23.12 14.64
CA LEU A 614 26.48 -21.73 14.74
C LEU A 614 28.01 -21.62 14.78
N SER A 615 28.70 -22.54 15.45
CA SER A 615 30.17 -22.57 15.51
C SER A 615 30.83 -22.79 14.16
N THR A 616 30.22 -23.60 13.29
CA THR A 616 30.67 -23.78 11.90
C THR A 616 30.52 -22.49 11.11
N ILE A 617 29.39 -21.79 11.23
CA ILE A 617 29.18 -20.51 10.55
C ILE A 617 30.16 -19.45 11.05
N VAL A 618 30.33 -19.29 12.37
CA VAL A 618 31.27 -18.32 12.96
C VAL A 618 32.70 -18.60 12.49
N HIS A 619 33.12 -19.88 12.49
CA HIS A 619 34.43 -20.28 11.99
C HIS A 619 34.64 -19.89 10.51
N GLU A 620 33.69 -20.23 9.62
CA GLU A 620 33.76 -19.87 8.21
C GLU A 620 33.81 -18.35 7.98
N LEU A 621 33.06 -17.58 8.77
CA LEU A 621 33.07 -16.12 8.72
C LEU A 621 34.42 -15.54 9.18
N CYS A 622 35.00 -16.05 10.26
CA CYS A 622 36.36 -15.65 10.68
C CYS A 622 37.40 -15.97 9.60
N VAL A 623 37.35 -17.15 8.99
CA VAL A 623 38.31 -17.56 7.94
C VAL A 623 38.27 -16.63 6.73
N VAL A 624 37.09 -16.14 6.32
CA VAL A 624 36.98 -15.23 5.16
C VAL A 624 37.28 -13.76 5.49
N THR A 625 37.22 -13.34 6.76
CA THR A 625 37.58 -11.97 7.17
C THR A 625 39.04 -11.81 7.60
N LEU A 626 39.75 -12.90 7.89
CA LEU A 626 41.15 -12.85 8.29
C LEU A 626 42.06 -12.36 7.16
N HIS A 627 42.87 -11.35 7.47
CA HIS A 627 43.96 -10.92 6.60
C HIS A 627 45.14 -11.91 6.72
N GLU A 628 45.68 -12.37 5.58
CA GLU A 628 46.73 -13.42 5.50
C GLU A 628 48.05 -13.12 6.24
N ASN A 629 48.20 -11.91 6.79
CA ASN A 629 49.39 -11.46 7.52
C ASN A 629 49.22 -11.51 9.05
N VAL A 630 48.06 -11.97 9.56
CA VAL A 630 47.83 -12.14 11.00
C VAL A 630 48.12 -13.59 11.39
N PRO A 631 49.04 -13.86 12.34
CA PRO A 631 49.31 -15.22 12.81
C PRO A 631 48.04 -15.86 13.41
N GLN A 632 47.64 -17.03 12.90
CA GLN A 632 46.39 -17.71 13.24
C GLN A 632 46.29 -18.20 14.71
N THR A 633 47.34 -18.03 15.51
CA THR A 633 47.59 -18.80 16.74
C THR A 633 47.00 -18.24 18.03
N SER A 634 46.35 -17.06 18.05
CA SER A 634 45.80 -16.48 19.29
C SER A 634 44.26 -16.52 19.39
N ALA A 635 43.54 -16.28 18.29
CA ALA A 635 42.07 -16.26 18.31
C ALA A 635 41.45 -17.67 18.42
N PHE A 636 42.03 -18.65 17.72
CA PHE A 636 41.43 -19.98 17.54
C PHE A 636 41.37 -20.86 18.79
N ASP A 637 42.42 -20.84 19.64
CA ASP A 637 42.47 -21.65 20.87
C ASP A 637 41.41 -21.22 21.90
N THR A 638 40.85 -20.02 21.76
CA THR A 638 39.78 -19.50 22.63
C THR A 638 38.42 -20.14 22.29
N PHE A 639 38.13 -20.37 21.00
CA PHE A 639 36.82 -20.85 20.53
C PHE A 639 36.57 -22.35 20.72
N ASN A 640 37.63 -23.17 20.73
CA ASN A 640 37.52 -24.64 20.83
C ASN A 640 37.71 -25.17 22.26
N ARG A 641 37.89 -24.32 23.27
CA ARG A 641 37.90 -24.77 24.67
C ARG A 641 36.48 -25.08 25.14
N PRO A 642 36.16 -26.34 25.52
CA PRO A 642 34.90 -26.60 26.21
C PRO A 642 34.89 -25.82 27.53
N ALA A 643 33.76 -25.20 27.85
CA ALA A 643 33.57 -24.48 29.10
C ALA A 643 33.89 -25.41 30.28
N ARG A 644 34.98 -25.15 30.99
CA ARG A 644 35.36 -25.90 32.19
C ARG A 644 34.39 -25.56 33.32
N HIS A 645 33.26 -26.24 33.35
CA HIS A 645 32.41 -26.29 34.53
C HIS A 645 33.19 -26.96 35.67
N THR A 646 33.84 -26.15 36.51
CA THR A 646 34.33 -26.56 37.83
C THR A 646 33.16 -26.80 38.76
N PHE A 647 32.49 -27.94 38.59
CA PHE A 647 31.70 -28.56 39.65
C PHE A 647 32.54 -29.64 40.32
N GLY A 648 32.66 -29.57 41.65
CA GLY A 648 33.38 -30.56 42.43
C GLY A 648 32.68 -31.92 42.34
N ALA A 649 33.45 -32.97 42.07
CA ALA A 649 32.97 -34.33 42.19
C ALA A 649 32.66 -34.67 43.66
N PRO A 650 31.73 -35.61 43.87
CA PRO A 650 32.11 -36.77 44.66
C PRO A 650 31.97 -38.08 43.88
N HIS A 651 32.89 -39.00 44.14
CA HIS A 651 32.85 -40.38 43.65
C HIS A 651 31.58 -41.12 44.10
N ALA A 652 31.02 -41.98 43.24
CA ALA A 652 31.19 -43.44 43.37
C ALA A 652 30.48 -44.26 42.27
N ALA A 653 30.97 -45.49 42.11
CA ALA A 653 30.39 -46.68 41.45
C ALA A 653 30.82 -47.02 40.01
N ARG A 654 31.49 -48.17 39.92
CA ARG A 654 31.90 -48.93 38.73
C ARG A 654 30.69 -49.48 37.95
N ILE A 655 30.88 -49.86 36.68
CA ILE A 655 30.93 -51.28 36.23
C ILE A 655 31.34 -51.40 34.74
N ALA A 656 32.33 -52.28 34.50
CA ALA A 656 32.67 -53.11 33.33
C ALA A 656 32.61 -52.59 31.85
N GLU A 657 33.75 -52.76 31.17
CA GLU A 657 33.90 -53.06 29.72
C GLU A 657 33.49 -54.54 29.41
N PRO A 658 33.72 -55.18 28.22
CA PRO A 658 34.34 -54.72 26.96
C PRO A 658 33.64 -55.20 25.65
N GLY A 659 34.20 -54.85 24.47
CA GLY A 659 33.86 -55.54 23.21
C GLY A 659 34.42 -55.01 21.88
N ASN A 660 35.64 -55.47 21.51
CA ASN A 660 36.17 -55.71 20.13
C ASN A 660 36.19 -54.56 19.06
N ARG A 661 37.32 -54.29 18.36
CA ARG A 661 37.92 -55.04 17.21
C ARG A 661 36.90 -55.25 16.07
N GLN A 662 37.08 -54.96 14.77
CA GLN A 662 38.19 -54.68 13.82
C GLN A 662 37.52 -54.10 12.52
N ASP A 663 38.15 -53.54 11.47
CA ASP A 663 39.56 -53.31 11.09
C ASP A 663 39.68 -52.19 9.99
N LEU A 664 40.91 -51.93 9.53
CA LEU A 664 41.27 -51.25 8.25
C LEU A 664 41.76 -52.33 7.23
N PRO A 665 41.76 -52.15 5.88
CA PRO A 665 42.74 -51.29 5.19
C PRO A 665 42.26 -50.74 3.78
N PRO A 666 43.07 -50.45 2.74
CA PRO A 666 43.31 -49.05 2.36
C PRO A 666 43.18 -48.68 0.86
N SER A 667 43.23 -47.37 0.58
CA SER A 667 43.80 -46.68 -0.60
C SER A 667 43.54 -47.15 -2.04
N THR A 668 43.16 -46.23 -2.93
CA THR A 668 44.04 -45.78 -4.06
C THR A 668 43.50 -44.54 -4.79
N HIS A 669 44.38 -43.84 -5.52
CA HIS A 669 44.10 -42.59 -6.23
C HIS A 669 43.30 -42.77 -7.53
N SER A 670 42.56 -41.74 -7.93
CA SER A 670 42.49 -41.30 -9.33
C SER A 670 42.09 -39.82 -9.41
N GLU A 671 42.90 -39.02 -10.11
CA GLU A 671 42.50 -37.70 -10.58
C GLU A 671 41.62 -37.86 -11.83
N HIS A 672 40.62 -37.01 -12.05
CA HIS A 672 40.43 -36.29 -13.32
C HIS A 672 39.15 -35.42 -13.40
N SER A 673 39.39 -34.15 -13.70
CA SER A 673 38.65 -33.28 -14.62
C SER A 673 37.21 -32.83 -14.34
N MET A 674 36.91 -31.64 -14.88
CA MET A 674 35.65 -30.91 -14.72
C MET A 674 34.56 -31.40 -15.69
N GLY A 675 33.33 -31.49 -15.19
CA GLY A 675 32.13 -31.69 -16.00
C GLY A 675 30.94 -30.96 -15.38
N VAL A 676 30.79 -29.66 -15.68
CA VAL A 676 29.59 -28.89 -15.29
C VAL A 676 28.48 -29.21 -16.29
N ASP A 677 27.58 -30.12 -15.92
CA ASP A 677 26.38 -30.41 -16.71
C ASP A 677 25.12 -29.84 -16.05
N ARG A 678 24.23 -29.30 -16.88
CA ARG A 678 23.10 -28.44 -16.46
C ARG A 678 21.94 -29.28 -15.94
N ARG A 679 21.40 -28.91 -14.77
CA ARG A 679 20.05 -29.36 -14.34
C ARG A 679 19.13 -28.18 -14.03
N GLN A 680 17.95 -28.23 -14.63
CA GLN A 680 16.84 -27.29 -14.45
C GLN A 680 16.13 -27.49 -13.09
N PRO A 681 15.41 -26.47 -12.58
CA PRO A 681 14.36 -26.66 -11.59
C PRO A 681 12.95 -26.66 -12.21
N PHE A 682 12.41 -27.86 -12.35
CA PHE A 682 10.99 -28.26 -12.23
C PHE A 682 9.89 -27.20 -12.01
N PHE A 683 8.85 -27.27 -12.86
CA PHE A 683 7.45 -27.12 -12.44
C PHE A 683 6.79 -28.52 -12.32
N PRO A 684 5.79 -28.71 -11.45
CA PRO A 684 5.13 -30.01 -11.28
C PRO A 684 3.91 -30.16 -12.21
N ASP A 685 4.02 -31.03 -13.20
CA ASP A 685 2.89 -31.44 -14.04
C ASP A 685 2.13 -32.62 -13.41
N SER A 686 0.83 -32.45 -13.13
CA SER A 686 -0.07 -33.61 -12.99
C SER A 686 -1.55 -33.26 -13.17
N ARG A 687 -2.09 -33.58 -14.35
CA ARG A 687 -3.31 -34.41 -14.46
C ARG A 687 -3.41 -35.04 -15.83
N ARG A 688 -3.73 -36.35 -15.84
CA ARG A 688 -3.69 -37.20 -17.03
C ARG A 688 -4.91 -36.99 -17.95
N GLN A 689 -4.61 -37.06 -19.23
CA GLN A 689 -5.36 -37.66 -20.34
C GLN A 689 -6.73 -38.30 -20.05
N GLY A 690 -7.68 -38.02 -20.94
CA GLY A 690 -8.96 -38.72 -21.04
C GLY A 690 -9.45 -38.91 -22.49
N TRP A 691 -8.91 -39.92 -23.18
CA TRP A 691 -9.51 -40.64 -24.32
C TRP A 691 -9.55 -40.02 -25.73
N GLN A 692 -9.49 -40.92 -26.72
CA GLN A 692 -9.34 -40.71 -28.17
C GLN A 692 -10.67 -40.84 -28.94
N ARG A 693 -10.62 -40.54 -30.25
CA ARG A 693 -11.62 -40.82 -31.31
C ARG A 693 -12.85 -39.89 -31.28
N SER A 694 -12.99 -38.95 -32.20
CA SER A 694 -12.99 -39.14 -33.66
C SER A 694 -12.53 -37.89 -34.40
#